data_AF-A0A2Z5ZE56-F1
#
_entry.id   AF-A0A2Z5ZE56-F1
#
_cell.length_a   1.000
_cell.length_b   1.000
_cell.length_c   1.000
_cell.angle_alpha   90.00
_cell.angle_beta   90.00
_cell.angle_gamma   90.00
#
_symmetry.space_group_name_H-M   'P 1'
#
loop_
_entity.id
_entity.type
_entity.pdbx_description
1 polymer ?
#
loop_
_entity_poly.entity_id
_entity_poly.type
_entity_poly.pdbx_seq_one_letter_code
_entity_poly.pdbx_strand_id
1 'polypeptide(L)'
;MHFSSLFRAHRLVLPFAFLLACTAITPVMAEPPADGAATTQPDKPKHHKKHKNKHKHKKTPAQDGTEGQAAADGKPLPADTQVKADPLDIGKDGNVVIHGLPGSWQATVLDRPPAPPPPVAPSAKAGAGKLAPGVPLQPLTAEQVAAAASVAPQTPVSVSRVLIPISARVGLAAFRSGNRFLIVVDNVEPLDTSALRGDGLFSTLTVDTLPDATLIQVYLPDTRNLYLSQQAEGWVLGDKPPPGNAYGNRRILIPQTDDAGVLYPMRKPGRVLAIKDPVSGQKLLVGTSAFDDGGVLSFRKGQGYDVWPSVEGVVVSPNAPDITMKATARGALLMREGKPLLDEGVAIYANDVDSEWLGLNNLSDLAMEKRFQAAQLAAADSSPADRFARRLDAARAAFSNGDALQARAILTVALQDDPEESARPDVRFLLAAAELLCGNMDGASLLDEPWPEAERRATQLWRGLYDASIGGQNADAAHTLALDFKRIESYPSNIRAVLLPFAAEHIGRYGTPQDMAALDGLPAEPVYDLAKAFKALRTGKRKEAIDTFQKLETNRDPVIAEKALEQTTALQLSDGKITPEKAADKFESLLLDARLAGREAMLRLLQADAYIRARKWSDALTALAQAKAYAPKGMDTVMSSMLSQILLNIARDSTGESNHDALLHDAAMLRAHMAELPTGPQKAEVVLAYGKLLMSLDLPDQAQQAFSDAIPMFDKPDLRALAGNALATAYLDQKQPALAANILTRTDDPALSDDVRAARHHIQARVALESGDQTTALGLLGADQAAVSLDMSAHIHENKGEWAAAVADLRRMAETDLPPKGVLTPAQQFLALRIASDASQAGDKETLSWLLARIGSRSLDGDTGRVFGLLTAQESAAKVEP
;
A
#
# COMPACT_ATOMS: atom_id res chain seq x y z
N MET A 1 48.43 -20.94 33.45
CA MET A 1 47.16 -21.52 32.94
C MET A 1 46.12 -20.41 32.80
N HIS A 2 46.09 -19.69 31.67
CA HIS A 2 45.09 -18.63 31.39
C HIS A 2 44.89 -18.48 29.88
N PHE A 3 44.11 -19.35 29.25
CA PHE A 3 43.75 -19.28 27.82
C PHE A 3 42.45 -20.05 27.55
N SER A 4 41.31 -19.54 28.05
CA SER A 4 40.00 -20.21 27.88
C SER A 4 38.77 -19.29 27.82
N SER A 5 38.91 -17.98 28.07
CA SER A 5 37.78 -17.03 28.08
C SER A 5 37.46 -16.38 26.72
N LEU A 6 38.39 -16.42 25.76
CA LEU A 6 38.32 -15.61 24.52
C LEU A 6 37.63 -16.30 23.32
N PHE A 7 37.17 -17.55 23.45
CA PHE A 7 36.67 -18.35 22.31
C PHE A 7 35.15 -18.66 22.32
N ARG A 8 34.39 -18.14 23.31
CA ARG A 8 32.94 -18.43 23.43
C ARG A 8 32.02 -17.50 22.62
N ALA A 9 32.51 -16.34 22.16
CA ALA A 9 31.70 -15.29 21.53
C ALA A 9 31.50 -15.44 20.00
N HIS A 10 31.56 -16.67 19.46
CA HIS A 10 31.48 -16.95 18.01
C HIS A 10 30.53 -18.13 17.69
N ARG A 11 29.42 -18.25 18.43
CA ARG A 11 28.38 -19.28 18.21
C ARG A 11 26.94 -18.78 18.38
N LEU A 12 26.62 -17.65 17.75
CA LEU A 12 25.35 -17.48 17.04
C LEU A 12 25.48 -16.28 16.08
N VAL A 13 25.76 -16.57 14.81
CA VAL A 13 25.54 -15.60 13.72
C VAL A 13 24.24 -16.03 13.07
N LEU A 14 23.19 -15.20 13.16
CA LEU A 14 21.98 -15.43 12.39
C LEU A 14 22.32 -15.28 10.90
N PRO A 15 21.79 -16.14 10.02
CA PRO A 15 21.74 -15.85 8.59
C PRO A 15 20.67 -14.77 8.38
N PHE A 16 21.07 -13.51 8.57
CA PHE A 16 20.24 -12.32 8.49
C PHE A 16 19.74 -12.01 7.07
N ALA A 17 18.75 -12.75 6.60
CA ALA A 17 17.86 -12.30 5.53
C ALA A 17 17.25 -10.93 5.90
N PHE A 18 17.40 -9.93 5.02
CA PHE A 18 17.15 -8.51 5.39
C PHE A 18 17.11 -7.60 4.14
N LEU A 19 15.95 -7.09 3.70
CA LEU A 19 15.81 -6.70 2.28
C LEU A 19 14.90 -5.52 1.87
N LEU A 20 15.55 -4.36 1.69
CA LEU A 20 15.24 -3.17 0.88
C LEU A 20 13.83 -2.56 0.90
N ALA A 21 13.72 -1.41 1.57
CA ALA A 21 12.85 -0.29 1.23
C ALA A 21 13.62 1.05 1.28
N CYS A 22 14.67 1.22 0.45
CA CYS A 22 15.41 2.49 0.37
C CYS A 22 15.98 2.84 -1.03
N THR A 23 15.20 2.58 -2.08
CA THR A 23 15.14 3.50 -3.23
C THR A 23 13.78 4.18 -3.21
N ALA A 24 13.67 5.27 -2.44
CA ALA A 24 12.61 6.25 -2.68
C ALA A 24 12.89 6.89 -4.04
N ILE A 25 12.34 6.31 -5.11
CA ILE A 25 12.26 6.97 -6.42
C ILE A 25 11.15 8.01 -6.29
N THR A 26 11.46 9.14 -5.64
CA THR A 26 10.94 10.40 -6.14
C THR A 26 11.49 10.52 -7.56
N PRO A 27 10.66 10.59 -8.61
CA PRO A 27 11.15 10.91 -9.93
C PRO A 27 11.73 12.33 -9.85
N VAL A 28 13.06 12.44 -9.92
CA VAL A 28 13.70 13.69 -10.27
C VAL A 28 13.38 13.90 -11.75
N MET A 29 12.20 14.46 -12.00
CA MET A 29 11.89 15.14 -13.25
C MET A 29 12.90 16.26 -13.39
N ALA A 30 13.97 16.00 -14.13
CA ALA A 30 14.94 17.02 -14.47
C ALA A 30 14.25 18.00 -15.42
N GLU A 31 13.83 19.16 -14.90
CA GLU A 31 13.54 20.31 -15.75
C GLU A 31 14.79 20.60 -16.60
N PRO A 32 14.66 20.73 -17.93
CA PRO A 32 15.81 21.05 -18.77
C PRO A 32 16.23 22.51 -18.51
N PRO A 33 17.53 22.79 -18.26
CA PRO A 33 18.02 24.16 -18.30
C PRO A 33 17.88 24.71 -19.73
N ALA A 34 17.50 25.99 -19.82
CA ALA A 34 17.27 26.67 -21.10
C ALA A 34 18.56 26.91 -21.92
N ASP A 35 18.37 27.35 -23.17
CA ASP A 35 19.37 27.45 -24.24
C ASP A 35 20.76 28.01 -23.87
N GLY A 36 21.81 27.42 -24.45
CA GLY A 36 23.21 27.72 -24.10
C GLY A 36 24.27 27.45 -25.17
N ALA A 37 24.04 27.87 -26.43
CA ALA A 37 25.02 28.10 -27.51
C ALA A 37 26.09 27.02 -27.87
N ALA A 38 26.21 26.69 -29.16
CA ALA A 38 27.09 25.65 -29.69
C ALA A 38 28.58 26.03 -29.85
N THR A 39 29.47 25.02 -29.87
CA THR A 39 30.67 25.01 -30.73
C THR A 39 31.24 23.62 -31.05
N THR A 40 31.37 23.34 -32.37
CA THR A 40 32.42 22.53 -33.06
C THR A 40 32.87 21.14 -32.58
N GLN A 41 32.58 20.13 -33.42
CA GLN A 41 33.40 18.94 -33.74
C GLN A 41 34.76 19.33 -34.39
N PRO A 42 35.79 18.45 -34.57
CA PRO A 42 35.75 17.02 -34.96
C PRO A 42 36.62 16.09 -34.04
N ASP A 43 36.99 14.83 -34.34
CA ASP A 43 37.00 14.04 -35.58
C ASP A 43 36.90 12.50 -35.36
N LYS A 44 36.94 11.71 -36.45
CA LYS A 44 36.81 10.24 -36.55
C LYS A 44 38.16 9.57 -36.91
N PRO A 45 38.33 8.25 -36.68
CA PRO A 45 38.12 7.29 -37.78
C PRO A 45 37.50 5.93 -37.37
N LYS A 46 37.27 5.07 -38.37
CA LYS A 46 36.56 3.77 -38.30
C LYS A 46 37.55 2.58 -38.30
N HIS A 47 37.09 1.37 -37.97
CA HIS A 47 37.49 0.16 -38.72
C HIS A 47 36.42 -0.96 -38.68
N HIS A 48 36.39 -1.80 -39.73
CA HIS A 48 35.46 -2.94 -39.91
C HIS A 48 36.09 -4.30 -39.57
N LYS A 49 35.24 -5.32 -39.33
CA LYS A 49 35.35 -6.65 -40.00
C LYS A 49 34.03 -7.46 -39.97
N LYS A 50 33.96 -8.55 -40.76
CA LYS A 50 32.78 -9.41 -41.02
C LYS A 50 33.15 -10.91 -40.95
N HIS A 51 32.27 -11.76 -40.41
CA HIS A 51 32.02 -13.20 -40.70
C HIS A 51 30.69 -13.57 -40.00
N LYS A 52 29.66 -14.28 -40.52
CA LYS A 52 29.33 -15.02 -41.76
C LYS A 52 29.63 -16.54 -41.80
N ASN A 53 28.59 -17.33 -42.17
CA ASN A 53 28.48 -18.79 -42.44
C ASN A 53 28.27 -19.74 -41.23
N LYS A 54 27.54 -20.88 -41.31
CA LYS A 54 26.40 -21.35 -42.17
C LYS A 54 25.96 -22.81 -41.80
N HIS A 55 24.68 -23.17 -42.03
CA HIS A 55 24.16 -24.55 -42.32
C HIS A 55 24.17 -25.61 -41.16
N LYS A 56 23.36 -26.71 -41.12
CA LYS A 56 22.13 -27.16 -41.83
C LYS A 56 21.47 -28.41 -41.16
N HIS A 57 20.13 -28.48 -41.11
CA HIS A 57 19.28 -29.70 -41.09
C HIS A 57 19.45 -30.69 -39.87
N LYS A 58 18.65 -31.77 -39.63
CA LYS A 58 17.55 -32.44 -40.38
C LYS A 58 16.62 -33.29 -39.47
N LYS A 59 15.33 -33.39 -39.85
CA LYS A 59 14.37 -34.54 -39.73
C LYS A 59 13.94 -35.17 -38.38
N THR A 60 12.61 -35.26 -38.22
CA THR A 60 11.82 -36.29 -37.50
C THR A 60 11.86 -37.68 -38.19
N PRO A 61 11.51 -38.76 -37.48
CA PRO A 61 10.14 -39.35 -37.48
C PRO A 61 9.61 -39.57 -36.03
N ALA A 62 8.31 -39.80 -35.69
CA ALA A 62 7.30 -40.78 -36.17
C ALA A 62 7.75 -42.25 -35.99
N GLN A 63 6.95 -43.23 -35.54
CA GLN A 63 5.55 -43.40 -35.10
C GLN A 63 5.52 -44.60 -34.10
N ASP A 64 4.48 -45.02 -33.36
CA ASP A 64 3.03 -44.72 -33.23
C ASP A 64 2.60 -45.11 -31.77
N GLY A 65 1.35 -45.25 -31.29
CA GLY A 65 -0.01 -45.11 -31.84
C GLY A 65 -1.05 -45.90 -30.99
N THR A 66 -2.37 -45.71 -31.24
CA THR A 66 -3.54 -46.61 -30.92
C THR A 66 -3.78 -47.06 -29.46
N GLU A 67 -4.99 -47.20 -28.89
CA GLU A 67 -6.42 -47.08 -29.29
C GLU A 67 -7.26 -46.95 -27.99
N GLY A 68 -8.53 -46.51 -27.94
CA GLY A 68 -9.42 -45.98 -28.96
C GLY A 68 -10.90 -46.02 -28.52
N GLN A 69 -11.76 -45.24 -29.22
CA GLN A 69 -13.23 -45.44 -29.37
C GLN A 69 -14.17 -45.20 -28.14
N ALA A 70 -15.44 -44.78 -28.31
CA ALA A 70 -16.10 -44.06 -29.42
C ALA A 70 -17.50 -43.51 -29.06
N ALA A 71 -17.86 -42.35 -29.64
CA ALA A 71 -19.23 -41.89 -30.02
C ALA A 71 -20.32 -41.76 -28.91
N ALA A 72 -21.49 -41.12 -29.11
CA ALA A 72 -22.05 -40.35 -30.23
C ALA A 72 -22.95 -39.22 -29.63
N ASP A 73 -22.89 -37.97 -30.08
CA ASP A 73 -23.77 -37.31 -31.10
C ASP A 73 -24.81 -36.35 -30.49
N GLY A 74 -25.36 -35.42 -31.29
CA GLY A 74 -26.61 -34.71 -30.98
C GLY A 74 -26.54 -33.22 -30.61
N LYS A 75 -26.33 -32.34 -31.62
CA LYS A 75 -26.71 -30.90 -31.56
C LYS A 75 -28.22 -30.76 -31.86
N PRO A 76 -28.92 -29.74 -31.32
CA PRO A 76 -29.09 -28.50 -32.13
C PRO A 76 -29.09 -27.16 -31.34
N LEU A 77 -29.12 -26.08 -32.13
CA LEU A 77 -29.23 -24.65 -31.82
C LEU A 77 -30.68 -24.15 -32.13
N PRO A 78 -31.05 -22.84 -32.07
CA PRO A 78 -30.55 -21.67 -31.30
C PRO A 78 -31.70 -20.79 -30.68
N ALA A 79 -31.35 -19.59 -30.19
CA ALA A 79 -31.91 -18.28 -30.59
C ALA A 79 -32.45 -17.35 -29.47
N ASP A 80 -31.82 -16.17 -29.38
CA ASP A 80 -32.34 -14.83 -29.01
C ASP A 80 -33.05 -14.63 -27.63
N THR A 81 -33.10 -13.43 -27.01
CA THR A 81 -32.88 -12.07 -27.55
C THR A 81 -32.19 -11.13 -26.53
N GLN A 82 -31.63 -10.04 -27.08
CA GLN A 82 -31.17 -8.73 -26.57
C GLN A 82 -31.84 -8.17 -25.28
N VAL A 83 -31.39 -7.10 -24.59
CA VAL A 83 -30.51 -5.96 -24.95
C VAL A 83 -29.61 -5.49 -23.77
N LYS A 84 -28.49 -4.84 -24.11
CA LYS A 84 -27.69 -3.87 -23.31
C LYS A 84 -28.49 -2.89 -22.41
N ALA A 85 -27.78 -2.29 -21.46
CA ALA A 85 -28.11 -1.03 -20.80
C ALA A 85 -26.87 -0.09 -20.74
N ASP A 86 -27.04 1.09 -20.11
CA ASP A 86 -26.08 2.19 -19.84
C ASP A 86 -25.66 3.09 -21.03
N PRO A 87 -25.32 4.39 -20.84
CA PRO A 87 -25.41 5.26 -19.64
C PRO A 87 -26.18 6.60 -19.87
N LEU A 88 -25.96 7.61 -18.98
CA LEU A 88 -26.50 8.99 -18.82
C LEU A 88 -27.47 9.11 -17.62
N ASP A 89 -27.18 9.72 -16.47
CA ASP A 89 -26.47 10.96 -16.05
C ASP A 89 -27.32 12.25 -16.06
N ILE A 90 -27.80 12.63 -14.86
CA ILE A 90 -27.87 14.02 -14.36
C ILE A 90 -27.57 14.00 -12.84
N GLY A 91 -26.46 14.60 -12.41
CA GLY A 91 -26.26 15.12 -11.05
C GLY A 91 -26.62 16.61 -10.93
N LYS A 92 -26.71 17.24 -9.76
CA LYS A 92 -26.63 16.84 -8.33
C LYS A 92 -27.50 17.84 -7.52
N ASP A 93 -27.92 17.45 -6.32
CA ASP A 93 -28.40 18.35 -5.24
C ASP A 93 -29.56 19.31 -5.56
N GLY A 94 -30.56 18.86 -6.34
CA GLY A 94 -31.77 19.61 -6.73
C GLY A 94 -32.79 19.87 -5.59
N ASN A 95 -32.34 20.45 -4.48
CA ASN A 95 -33.10 20.67 -3.25
C ASN A 95 -34.07 21.87 -3.37
N VAL A 96 -35.38 21.63 -3.29
CA VAL A 96 -36.40 22.70 -3.12
C VAL A 96 -36.84 22.74 -1.65
N VAL A 97 -36.44 23.83 -0.99
CA VAL A 97 -36.44 24.06 0.45
C VAL A 97 -37.81 23.90 1.14
N ILE A 98 -37.78 23.30 2.33
CA ILE A 98 -38.92 23.15 3.26
C ILE A 98 -39.22 24.47 4.01
N HIS A 99 -40.51 24.76 4.21
CA HIS A 99 -40.98 25.61 5.32
C HIS A 99 -42.04 24.83 6.13
N GLY A 100 -41.79 24.41 7.37
CA GLY A 100 -40.55 24.52 8.17
C GLY A 100 -40.60 23.65 9.43
N LEU A 101 -39.53 23.72 10.25
CA LEU A 101 -39.29 22.97 11.51
C LEU A 101 -38.93 21.47 11.33
N PRO A 102 -38.15 20.86 12.25
CA PRO A 102 -36.84 20.32 11.83
C PRO A 102 -36.68 18.79 11.89
N GLY A 103 -35.83 18.27 11.01
CA GLY A 103 -35.64 16.83 10.77
C GLY A 103 -34.74 16.06 11.74
N SER A 104 -34.26 16.64 12.84
CA SER A 104 -33.30 15.99 13.76
C SER A 104 -33.92 14.95 14.72
N TRP A 105 -35.11 14.42 14.40
CA TRP A 105 -35.98 13.67 15.33
C TRP A 105 -36.57 12.36 14.78
N GLN A 106 -36.00 11.80 13.70
CA GLN A 106 -36.34 10.44 13.24
C GLN A 106 -35.08 9.64 12.88
N ALA A 107 -34.75 8.66 13.74
CA ALA A 107 -33.69 7.70 13.48
C ALA A 107 -34.25 6.44 12.80
N THR A 108 -33.52 5.89 11.83
CA THR A 108 -33.92 4.71 11.06
C THR A 108 -33.06 3.50 11.45
N VAL A 109 -33.69 2.36 11.72
CA VAL A 109 -32.96 1.12 12.04
C VAL A 109 -32.38 0.51 10.75
N LEU A 110 -31.06 0.46 10.66
CA LEU A 110 -30.33 -0.37 9.70
C LEU A 110 -30.14 -1.80 10.27
N ASP A 111 -29.95 -2.77 9.39
CA ASP A 111 -29.75 -4.20 9.68
C ASP A 111 -30.87 -4.91 10.46
N ARG A 112 -32.02 -5.08 9.79
CA ARG A 112 -32.94 -6.19 10.09
C ARG A 112 -32.49 -7.44 9.32
N PRO A 113 -32.08 -8.55 9.97
CA PRO A 113 -31.79 -9.79 9.26
C PRO A 113 -33.07 -10.34 8.59
N PRO A 114 -32.97 -11.01 7.43
CA PRO A 114 -34.12 -11.58 6.75
C PRO A 114 -34.82 -12.62 7.64
N ALA A 115 -36.14 -12.51 7.76
CA ALA A 115 -36.92 -13.42 8.59
C ALA A 115 -36.92 -14.85 8.01
N PRO A 116 -36.83 -15.91 8.83
CA PRO A 116 -36.97 -17.27 8.36
C PRO A 116 -38.39 -17.51 7.79
N PRO A 117 -38.55 -18.38 6.78
CA PRO A 117 -39.86 -18.66 6.20
C PRO A 117 -40.79 -19.34 7.24
N PRO A 118 -42.09 -18.99 7.27
CA PRO A 118 -43.01 -19.50 8.28
C PRO A 118 -43.34 -20.98 8.08
N PRO A 119 -43.48 -21.78 9.16
CA PRO A 119 -43.93 -23.16 9.07
C PRO A 119 -45.41 -23.23 8.68
N VAL A 120 -45.75 -24.16 7.78
CA VAL A 120 -47.14 -24.37 7.33
C VAL A 120 -47.90 -25.22 8.34
N ALA A 121 -49.04 -24.72 8.82
CA ALA A 121 -50.01 -25.46 9.65
C ALA A 121 -51.45 -25.21 9.15
N PRO A 122 -52.41 -26.13 9.38
CA PRO A 122 -53.58 -26.23 8.50
C PRO A 122 -54.74 -25.27 8.81
N SER A 123 -55.43 -24.83 7.76
CA SER A 123 -56.70 -24.08 7.82
C SER A 123 -57.88 -24.94 8.27
N ALA A 124 -58.79 -24.42 9.12
CA ALA A 124 -60.23 -24.40 8.84
C ALA A 124 -61.14 -23.64 9.85
N LYS A 125 -61.78 -22.58 9.32
CA LYS A 125 -63.22 -22.21 9.48
C LYS A 125 -63.79 -21.56 10.77
N ALA A 126 -64.73 -20.66 10.46
CA ALA A 126 -65.83 -20.09 11.27
C ALA A 126 -65.48 -19.09 12.41
N GLY A 127 -66.25 -18.02 12.61
CA GLY A 127 -67.31 -17.50 11.75
C GLY A 127 -68.18 -16.38 12.36
N ALA A 128 -68.21 -15.22 11.69
CA ALA A 128 -69.20 -14.13 11.77
C ALA A 128 -69.70 -13.65 13.15
N GLY A 129 -69.31 -12.42 13.53
CA GLY A 129 -70.09 -11.55 14.44
C GLY A 129 -70.76 -10.41 13.66
N LYS A 130 -71.91 -9.91 14.13
CA LYS A 130 -72.54 -8.68 13.60
C LYS A 130 -73.46 -8.01 14.61
N LEU A 131 -73.20 -6.74 14.91
CA LEU A 131 -74.11 -5.82 15.61
C LEU A 131 -73.97 -4.40 15.03
N ALA A 132 -74.95 -3.53 15.30
CA ALA A 132 -75.03 -2.15 14.83
C ALA A 132 -75.19 -1.18 16.04
N PRO A 133 -74.93 0.13 15.89
CA PRO A 133 -74.50 1.00 17.00
C PRO A 133 -75.60 1.89 17.61
N GLY A 134 -75.31 2.52 18.76
CA GLY A 134 -76.19 3.54 19.35
C GLY A 134 -75.64 4.34 20.55
N VAL A 135 -75.14 5.56 20.28
CA VAL A 135 -75.18 6.79 21.11
C VAL A 135 -74.33 6.83 22.43
N PRO A 136 -73.77 8.01 22.86
CA PRO A 136 -72.71 8.09 23.89
C PRO A 136 -73.03 9.00 25.11
N LEU A 137 -71.99 9.33 25.90
CA LEU A 137 -71.92 10.21 27.11
C LEU A 137 -72.30 9.50 28.43
N GLN A 138 -71.65 9.73 29.59
CA GLN A 138 -70.65 10.73 30.03
C GLN A 138 -69.58 10.07 30.97
N PRO A 139 -68.55 10.78 31.50
CA PRO A 139 -67.24 10.18 31.85
C PRO A 139 -67.03 9.76 33.33
N LEU A 140 -66.02 8.91 33.56
CA LEU A 140 -65.48 8.57 34.88
C LEU A 140 -63.94 8.59 34.93
N THR A 141 -63.42 9.50 35.77
CA THR A 141 -62.24 9.43 36.68
C THR A 141 -60.91 8.75 36.27
N ALA A 142 -59.81 9.38 36.71
CA ALA A 142 -58.43 9.14 36.29
C ALA A 142 -57.76 7.81 36.74
N GLU A 143 -58.49 6.85 37.30
CA GLU A 143 -57.94 5.61 37.85
C GLU A 143 -58.05 4.41 36.88
N GLN A 144 -58.78 4.55 35.76
CA GLN A 144 -58.95 3.49 34.76
C GLN A 144 -58.13 3.66 33.47
N VAL A 145 -57.33 4.73 33.35
CA VAL A 145 -56.31 4.85 32.27
C VAL A 145 -55.10 3.94 32.55
N ALA A 146 -54.87 3.56 33.82
CA ALA A 146 -53.75 2.75 34.28
C ALA A 146 -53.75 1.28 33.76
N ALA A 147 -54.79 0.84 33.07
CA ALA A 147 -54.95 -0.54 32.58
C ALA A 147 -54.78 -0.71 31.05
N ALA A 148 -54.56 0.37 30.30
CA ALA A 148 -54.56 0.37 28.82
C ALA A 148 -53.23 0.84 28.18
N ALA A 149 -52.11 0.75 28.92
CA ALA A 149 -50.76 1.00 28.43
C ALA A 149 -49.81 -0.15 28.79
N SER A 150 -50.27 -1.40 28.61
CA SER A 150 -49.44 -2.60 28.78
C SER A 150 -48.39 -2.66 27.67
N VAL A 151 -47.23 -2.06 27.92
CA VAL A 151 -46.03 -2.28 27.10
C VAL A 151 -45.66 -3.74 27.24
N ALA A 152 -45.76 -4.50 26.14
CA ALA A 152 -45.38 -5.90 26.12
C ALA A 152 -43.93 -6.06 26.60
N PRO A 153 -43.61 -7.08 27.42
CA PRO A 153 -42.25 -7.28 27.91
C PRO A 153 -41.31 -7.49 26.72
N GLN A 154 -40.47 -6.50 26.45
CA GLN A 154 -39.44 -6.61 25.44
C GLN A 154 -38.46 -7.69 25.89
N THR A 155 -38.29 -8.74 25.09
CA THR A 155 -37.23 -9.73 25.33
C THR A 155 -35.89 -9.00 25.38
N PRO A 156 -35.05 -9.24 26.41
CA PRO A 156 -33.82 -8.49 26.60
C PRO A 156 -32.90 -8.69 25.39
N VAL A 157 -32.63 -7.60 24.66
CA VAL A 157 -31.78 -7.62 23.48
C VAL A 157 -30.35 -7.38 23.93
N SER A 158 -29.49 -8.40 23.86
CA SER A 158 -28.07 -8.29 24.25
C SER A 158 -27.31 -7.30 23.36
N VAL A 159 -27.24 -6.04 23.78
CA VAL A 159 -26.49 -4.99 23.05
C VAL A 159 -24.98 -5.20 23.17
N SER A 160 -24.33 -5.48 22.03
CA SER A 160 -22.86 -5.59 21.91
C SER A 160 -22.15 -4.23 21.79
N ARG A 161 -22.88 -3.14 21.55
CA ARG A 161 -22.33 -1.77 21.41
C ARG A 161 -23.30 -0.71 21.96
N VAL A 162 -22.75 0.43 22.39
CA VAL A 162 -23.48 1.62 22.89
C VAL A 162 -22.82 2.88 22.32
N LEU A 163 -23.63 3.83 21.84
CA LEU A 163 -23.17 5.16 21.44
C LEU A 163 -23.12 6.09 22.67
N ILE A 164 -22.02 6.82 22.81
CA ILE A 164 -21.80 7.90 23.77
C ILE A 164 -21.83 9.21 22.95
N PRO A 165 -22.98 9.92 22.91
CA PRO A 165 -23.23 11.03 21.98
C PRO A 165 -22.61 12.35 22.48
N ILE A 166 -21.29 12.40 22.61
CA ILE A 166 -20.54 13.61 22.99
C ILE A 166 -19.94 14.29 21.75
N SER A 167 -19.94 15.62 21.73
CA SER A 167 -19.46 16.39 20.58
C SER A 167 -17.96 16.23 20.35
N ALA A 168 -17.50 16.35 19.09
CA ALA A 168 -16.08 16.26 18.69
C ALA A 168 -15.18 17.43 19.16
N ARG A 169 -15.59 18.15 20.22
CA ARG A 169 -14.81 19.13 20.99
C ARG A 169 -14.63 18.73 22.46
N VAL A 170 -15.42 17.79 22.96
CA VAL A 170 -15.35 17.26 24.32
C VAL A 170 -14.32 16.13 24.34
N GLY A 171 -13.39 16.19 25.27
CA GLY A 171 -12.39 15.17 25.48
C GLY A 171 -12.91 14.02 26.35
N LEU A 172 -12.40 12.83 26.07
CA LEU A 172 -12.68 11.61 26.80
C LEU A 172 -11.36 10.93 27.22
N ALA A 173 -11.35 10.25 28.36
CA ALA A 173 -10.34 9.25 28.72
C ALA A 173 -11.05 7.96 29.17
N ALA A 174 -10.48 6.80 28.86
CA ALA A 174 -11.09 5.50 29.15
C ALA A 174 -10.06 4.50 29.68
N PHE A 175 -10.32 3.86 30.82
CA PHE A 175 -9.38 2.97 31.51
C PHE A 175 -10.10 1.91 32.35
N ARG A 176 -9.34 0.93 32.87
CA ARG A 176 -9.87 -0.11 33.77
C ARG A 176 -9.39 0.15 35.20
N SER A 177 -10.30 0.08 36.18
CA SER A 177 -9.94 -0.05 37.61
C SER A 177 -10.61 -1.29 38.16
N GLY A 178 -9.82 -2.32 38.48
CA GLY A 178 -10.29 -3.62 38.97
C GLY A 178 -11.34 -4.27 38.05
N ASN A 179 -12.56 -4.40 38.57
CA ASN A 179 -13.73 -4.96 37.87
C ASN A 179 -14.67 -3.89 37.26
N ARG A 180 -14.17 -2.65 37.06
CA ARG A 180 -14.90 -1.60 36.34
C ARG A 180 -14.08 -1.06 35.17
N PHE A 181 -14.77 -0.78 34.07
CA PHE A 181 -14.30 0.14 33.04
C PHE A 181 -14.82 1.54 33.39
N LEU A 182 -13.95 2.54 33.33
CA LEU A 182 -14.24 3.92 33.69
C LEU A 182 -13.96 4.81 32.49
N ILE A 183 -14.94 5.62 32.12
CA ILE A 183 -14.84 6.61 31.04
C ILE A 183 -15.11 7.99 31.65
N VAL A 184 -14.15 8.89 31.49
CA VAL A 184 -14.17 10.25 32.04
C VAL A 184 -14.34 11.22 30.87
N VAL A 185 -15.48 11.90 30.84
CA VAL A 185 -15.84 12.91 29.84
C VAL A 185 -15.56 14.30 30.43
N ASP A 186 -14.81 15.15 29.72
CA ASP A 186 -14.41 16.48 30.21
C ASP A 186 -15.45 17.60 30.03
N ASN A 187 -16.73 17.22 29.98
CA ASN A 187 -17.85 18.13 30.14
C ASN A 187 -18.92 17.50 31.05
N VAL A 188 -19.76 18.33 31.66
CA VAL A 188 -20.90 17.88 32.48
C VAL A 188 -22.08 17.57 31.55
N GLU A 189 -22.05 16.39 30.94
CA GLU A 189 -23.09 15.87 30.05
C GLU A 189 -24.03 14.92 30.81
N PRO A 190 -25.34 15.24 30.97
CA PRO A 190 -26.31 14.33 31.57
C PRO A 190 -26.77 13.27 30.55
N LEU A 191 -26.15 12.10 30.57
CA LEU A 191 -26.49 10.98 29.68
C LEU A 191 -27.59 10.10 30.28
N ASP A 192 -28.70 9.92 29.57
CA ASP A 192 -29.75 8.96 29.97
C ASP A 192 -29.36 7.52 29.64
N THR A 193 -29.43 6.64 30.64
CA THR A 193 -29.17 5.21 30.53
C THR A 193 -30.45 4.36 30.55
N SER A 194 -31.63 4.97 30.54
CA SER A 194 -32.93 4.27 30.64
C SER A 194 -33.11 3.14 29.62
N ALA A 195 -32.58 3.33 28.41
CA ALA A 195 -32.64 2.38 27.30
C ALA A 195 -31.67 1.19 27.41
N LEU A 196 -30.72 1.19 28.37
CA LEU A 196 -29.72 0.12 28.53
C LEU A 196 -30.16 -1.00 29.47
N ARG A 197 -31.38 -0.94 30.03
CA ARG A 197 -31.89 -1.90 31.02
C ARG A 197 -32.22 -3.25 30.38
N GLY A 198 -31.65 -4.34 30.92
CA GLY A 198 -31.89 -5.71 30.45
C GLY A 198 -30.72 -6.64 30.77
N ASP A 199 -30.63 -7.77 30.07
CA ASP A 199 -29.51 -8.71 30.18
C ASP A 199 -28.41 -8.38 29.13
N GLY A 200 -27.23 -8.00 29.61
CA GLY A 200 -26.09 -7.64 28.76
C GLY A 200 -24.96 -6.99 29.55
N LEU A 201 -23.81 -6.78 28.91
CA LEU A 201 -22.66 -6.15 29.58
C LEU A 201 -22.97 -4.69 29.99
N PHE A 202 -23.57 -3.93 29.08
CA PHE A 202 -23.83 -2.51 29.25
C PHE A 202 -25.10 -2.19 30.05
N SER A 203 -25.87 -3.17 30.51
CA SER A 203 -26.95 -2.89 31.48
C SER A 203 -26.44 -2.59 32.88
N THR A 204 -25.14 -2.83 33.11
CA THR A 204 -24.40 -2.37 34.29
C THR A 204 -23.86 -0.94 34.17
N LEU A 205 -24.16 -0.23 33.06
CA LEU A 205 -23.63 1.10 32.79
C LEU A 205 -24.30 2.16 33.67
N THR A 206 -23.54 2.75 34.59
CA THR A 206 -23.97 3.87 35.43
C THR A 206 -23.28 5.16 35.01
N VAL A 207 -23.94 6.30 35.25
CA VAL A 207 -23.42 7.64 34.91
C VAL A 207 -23.52 8.52 36.16
N ASP A 208 -22.38 9.02 36.62
CA ASP A 208 -22.27 9.95 37.73
C ASP A 208 -21.80 11.32 37.21
N THR A 209 -22.54 12.39 37.51
CA THR A 209 -22.12 13.76 37.19
C THR A 209 -21.26 14.34 38.31
N LEU A 210 -20.02 14.69 37.98
CA LEU A 210 -19.07 15.39 38.83
C LEU A 210 -19.12 16.91 38.51
N PRO A 211 -18.60 17.80 39.37
CA PRO A 211 -18.70 19.25 39.15
C PRO A 211 -18.12 19.76 37.83
N ASP A 212 -17.13 19.05 37.28
CA ASP A 212 -16.37 19.41 36.08
C ASP A 212 -16.42 18.35 34.97
N ALA A 213 -17.08 17.20 35.19
CA ALA A 213 -16.95 16.03 34.32
C ALA A 213 -18.13 15.07 34.44
N THR A 214 -18.35 14.22 33.44
CA THR A 214 -19.24 13.06 33.56
C THR A 214 -18.41 11.78 33.64
N LEU A 215 -18.66 10.96 34.66
CA LEU A 215 -18.03 9.66 34.87
C LEU A 215 -19.02 8.56 34.48
N ILE A 216 -18.71 7.83 33.41
CA ILE A 216 -19.46 6.64 32.99
C ILE A 216 -18.71 5.41 33.50
N GLN A 217 -19.41 4.48 34.14
CA GLN A 217 -18.84 3.24 34.69
C GLN A 217 -19.55 2.03 34.09
N VAL A 218 -18.82 0.98 33.72
CA VAL A 218 -19.38 -0.32 33.29
C VAL A 218 -18.75 -1.42 34.14
N TYR A 219 -19.55 -2.35 34.66
CA TYR A 219 -19.05 -3.49 35.43
C TYR A 219 -18.55 -4.60 34.50
N LEU A 220 -17.31 -5.04 34.72
CA LEU A 220 -16.67 -6.13 34.00
C LEU A 220 -16.62 -7.36 34.94
N PRO A 221 -17.53 -8.35 34.77
CA PRO A 221 -17.53 -9.57 35.60
C PRO A 221 -16.34 -10.50 35.31
N ASP A 222 -15.61 -10.29 34.22
CA ASP A 222 -14.52 -11.12 33.74
C ASP A 222 -13.37 -10.29 33.15
N THR A 223 -12.42 -10.94 32.48
CA THR A 223 -11.23 -10.31 31.89
C THR A 223 -11.47 -9.66 30.53
N ARG A 224 -12.70 -9.63 29.99
CA ARG A 224 -12.94 -9.12 28.61
C ARG A 224 -12.50 -7.66 28.43
N ASN A 225 -12.07 -7.35 27.21
CA ASN A 225 -11.72 -6.00 26.78
C ASN A 225 -12.95 -5.24 26.28
N LEU A 226 -12.92 -3.92 26.44
CA LEU A 226 -13.88 -2.99 25.84
C LEU A 226 -13.18 -2.13 24.80
N TYR A 227 -13.85 -1.96 23.66
CA TYR A 227 -13.35 -1.27 22.49
C TYR A 227 -14.05 0.09 22.38
N LEU A 228 -13.27 1.15 22.18
CA LEU A 228 -13.79 2.49 21.95
C LEU A 228 -13.33 2.99 20.57
N SER A 229 -14.25 3.48 19.75
CA SER A 229 -13.94 4.09 18.44
C SER A 229 -14.71 5.40 18.25
N GLN A 230 -14.05 6.41 17.68
CA GLN A 230 -14.75 7.65 17.32
C GLN A 230 -15.53 7.48 16.03
N GLN A 231 -16.75 8.02 15.99
CA GLN A 231 -17.67 8.02 14.85
C GLN A 231 -18.18 9.45 14.60
N ALA A 232 -18.90 9.69 13.50
CA ALA A 232 -19.44 11.01 13.18
C ALA A 232 -20.42 11.57 14.24
N GLU A 233 -21.11 10.69 14.96
CA GLU A 233 -22.18 11.01 15.92
C GLU A 233 -21.73 10.99 17.39
N GLY A 234 -20.47 10.66 17.66
CA GLY A 234 -19.93 10.52 19.02
C GLY A 234 -18.90 9.41 19.12
N TRP A 235 -18.79 8.77 20.30
CA TRP A 235 -17.91 7.62 20.51
C TRP A 235 -18.72 6.34 20.70
N VAL A 236 -18.35 5.26 20.00
CA VAL A 236 -18.99 3.95 20.18
C VAL A 236 -18.13 3.09 21.09
N LEU A 237 -18.73 2.63 22.20
CA LEU A 237 -18.22 1.62 23.11
C LEU A 237 -18.76 0.24 22.70
N GLY A 238 -17.95 -0.81 22.75
CA GLY A 238 -18.37 -2.16 22.37
C GLY A 238 -17.61 -3.28 23.05
N ASP A 239 -18.22 -4.47 23.13
CA ASP A 239 -17.59 -5.70 23.63
C ASP A 239 -16.82 -6.48 22.54
N LYS A 240 -16.88 -5.97 21.30
CA LYS A 240 -16.17 -6.45 20.11
C LYS A 240 -15.56 -5.25 19.36
N PRO A 241 -14.43 -5.44 18.65
CA PRO A 241 -13.81 -4.36 17.87
C PRO A 241 -14.77 -3.77 16.83
N PRO A 242 -14.55 -2.51 16.38
CA PRO A 242 -15.32 -1.90 15.31
C PRO A 242 -15.19 -2.69 13.99
N PRO A 243 -16.23 -2.71 13.13
CA PRO A 243 -16.18 -3.47 11.88
C PRO A 243 -15.23 -2.79 10.88
N GLY A 244 -14.53 -3.58 10.07
CA GLY A 244 -13.66 -3.09 8.99
C GLY A 244 -12.28 -2.56 9.42
N ASN A 245 -12.00 -2.40 10.72
CA ASN A 245 -10.72 -1.85 11.20
C ASN A 245 -9.95 -2.84 12.11
N ALA A 246 -8.65 -3.00 11.84
CA ALA A 246 -7.73 -3.75 12.70
C ALA A 246 -7.39 -2.95 13.97
N TYR A 247 -8.19 -3.12 15.03
CA TYR A 247 -8.08 -2.34 16.28
C TYR A 247 -6.70 -2.44 16.98
N GLY A 248 -5.90 -3.47 16.69
CA GLY A 248 -4.53 -3.60 17.18
C GLY A 248 -3.61 -2.44 16.76
N ASN A 249 -3.82 -1.89 15.56
CA ASN A 249 -3.01 -0.81 14.97
C ASN A 249 -3.44 0.59 15.45
N ARG A 250 -4.29 0.66 16.48
CA ARG A 250 -4.73 1.93 17.08
C ARG A 250 -3.55 2.62 17.78
N ARG A 251 -3.48 3.95 17.65
CA ARG A 251 -2.41 4.80 18.20
C ARG A 251 -2.23 4.54 19.71
N ILE A 252 -0.99 4.67 20.18
CA ILE A 252 -0.65 4.64 21.61
C ILE A 252 0.06 5.95 22.00
N LEU A 253 -0.16 6.39 23.25
CA LEU A 253 0.44 7.59 23.80
C LEU A 253 1.82 7.28 24.38
N ILE A 254 2.84 7.31 23.51
CA ILE A 254 4.24 7.19 23.91
C ILE A 254 4.68 8.49 24.60
N PRO A 255 5.15 8.45 25.86
CA PRO A 255 5.61 9.63 26.59
C PRO A 255 6.89 10.21 25.98
N GLN A 256 6.98 11.53 25.97
CA GLN A 256 8.13 12.31 25.52
C GLN A 256 8.66 13.13 26.70
N THR A 257 9.96 13.02 26.99
CA THR A 257 10.60 13.98 27.92
C THR A 257 10.86 15.28 27.16
N ASP A 258 10.39 16.39 27.72
CA ASP A 258 10.57 17.75 27.19
C ASP A 258 11.18 18.63 28.31
N ASP A 259 11.70 19.81 27.98
CA ASP A 259 12.34 20.73 28.95
C ASP A 259 11.37 21.22 30.05
N ALA A 260 10.06 20.94 29.89
CA ALA A 260 9.00 21.25 30.84
C ALA A 260 8.48 20.04 31.64
N GLY A 261 8.89 18.80 31.33
CA GLY A 261 8.42 17.57 32.00
C GLY A 261 8.02 16.44 31.04
N VAL A 262 7.16 15.53 31.50
CA VAL A 262 6.77 14.33 30.74
C VAL A 262 5.47 14.59 29.96
N LEU A 263 5.58 14.73 28.64
CA LEU A 263 4.49 15.04 27.73
C LEU A 263 3.90 13.76 27.10
N TYR A 264 2.58 13.65 27.07
CA TYR A 264 1.83 12.59 26.40
C TYR A 264 1.12 13.16 25.15
N PRO A 265 1.65 12.93 23.92
CA PRO A 265 1.35 13.75 22.76
C PRO A 265 0.04 13.38 22.03
N MET A 266 -0.92 14.30 22.00
CA MET A 266 -2.26 14.15 21.42
C MET A 266 -2.45 15.09 20.20
N ARG A 267 -3.27 14.69 19.21
CA ARG A 267 -3.70 15.56 18.10
C ARG A 267 -4.81 16.52 18.52
N LYS A 268 -5.71 16.10 19.42
CA LYS A 268 -6.71 16.98 20.05
C LYS A 268 -6.76 16.77 21.57
N PRO A 269 -5.78 17.28 22.34
CA PRO A 269 -5.84 17.23 23.80
C PRO A 269 -7.08 17.93 24.34
N GLY A 270 -7.75 17.29 25.30
CA GLY A 270 -8.85 17.85 26.08
C GLY A 270 -8.36 18.53 27.36
N ARG A 271 -9.22 18.56 28.38
CA ARG A 271 -8.87 19.08 29.71
C ARG A 271 -7.98 18.08 30.50
N VAL A 272 -7.38 18.57 31.58
CA VAL A 272 -6.85 17.71 32.64
C VAL A 272 -7.71 17.87 33.87
N LEU A 273 -8.17 16.74 34.42
CA LEU A 273 -9.11 16.64 35.53
C LEU A 273 -8.43 15.94 36.71
N ALA A 274 -8.87 16.28 37.93
CA ALA A 274 -8.51 15.55 39.14
C ALA A 274 -9.76 14.86 39.68
N ILE A 275 -9.83 13.53 39.58
CA ILE A 275 -10.96 12.73 40.05
C ILE A 275 -10.54 11.80 41.19
N LYS A 276 -11.51 11.13 41.81
CA LYS A 276 -11.29 10.03 42.75
C LYS A 276 -11.76 8.74 42.09
N ASP A 277 -10.93 7.70 42.09
CA ASP A 277 -11.32 6.37 41.61
C ASP A 277 -12.45 5.80 42.49
N PRO A 278 -13.62 5.44 41.93
CA PRO A 278 -14.70 4.81 42.68
C PRO A 278 -14.35 3.41 43.22
N VAL A 279 -13.30 2.75 42.71
CA VAL A 279 -12.89 1.40 43.14
C VAL A 279 -11.82 1.44 44.22
N SER A 280 -10.64 2.02 43.95
CA SER A 280 -9.53 2.08 44.92
C SER A 280 -9.61 3.26 45.89
N GLY A 281 -10.44 4.27 45.61
CA GLY A 281 -10.47 5.53 46.36
C GLY A 281 -9.25 6.43 46.16
N GLN A 282 -8.29 6.08 45.29
CA GLN A 282 -7.13 6.92 44.99
C GLN A 282 -7.53 8.19 44.24
N LYS A 283 -6.70 9.24 44.36
CA LYS A 283 -6.80 10.43 43.50
C LYS A 283 -6.15 10.10 42.15
N LEU A 284 -6.84 10.40 41.05
CA LEU A 284 -6.30 10.25 39.69
C LEU A 284 -6.25 11.61 38.99
N LEU A 285 -5.15 11.87 38.30
CA LEU A 285 -5.01 12.95 37.32
C LEU A 285 -5.29 12.35 35.94
N VAL A 286 -6.32 12.86 35.25
CA VAL A 286 -6.83 12.30 34.00
C VAL A 286 -6.71 13.35 32.90
N GLY A 287 -5.96 13.04 31.85
CA GLY A 287 -5.81 13.87 30.65
C GLY A 287 -6.65 13.28 29.52
N THR A 288 -7.68 14.01 29.10
CA THR A 288 -8.64 13.56 28.08
C THR A 288 -8.19 13.90 26.66
N SER A 289 -8.83 13.27 25.68
CA SER A 289 -8.60 13.46 24.25
C SER A 289 -9.93 13.61 23.50
N ALA A 290 -10.05 14.62 22.65
CA ALA A 290 -11.25 14.88 21.82
C ALA A 290 -11.18 14.21 20.43
N PHE A 291 -10.19 13.35 20.20
CA PHE A 291 -10.01 12.58 18.97
C PHE A 291 -9.58 11.15 19.28
N ASP A 292 -9.63 10.25 18.30
CA ASP A 292 -9.13 8.87 18.42
C ASP A 292 -7.58 8.84 18.46
N ASP A 293 -6.99 9.30 19.59
CA ASP A 293 -5.54 9.39 19.82
C ASP A 293 -4.96 8.22 20.60
N GLY A 294 -5.82 7.43 21.23
CA GLY A 294 -5.43 6.24 21.99
C GLY A 294 -5.04 6.55 23.43
N GLY A 295 -4.51 5.53 24.09
CA GLY A 295 -4.14 5.58 25.51
C GLY A 295 -2.70 5.13 25.78
N VAL A 296 -2.34 5.12 27.05
CA VAL A 296 -1.06 4.61 27.54
C VAL A 296 -1.11 3.09 27.56
N LEU A 297 -0.15 2.45 26.89
CA LEU A 297 -0.08 1.00 26.74
C LEU A 297 0.20 0.25 28.05
N SER A 298 1.33 0.59 28.68
CA SER A 298 1.87 -0.15 29.83
C SER A 298 1.65 0.60 31.12
N PHE A 299 1.57 -0.13 32.24
CA PHE A 299 1.69 0.50 33.56
C PHE A 299 3.10 1.09 33.68
N ARG A 300 3.26 2.26 34.30
CA ARG A 300 4.60 2.84 34.52
C ARG A 300 4.77 3.27 35.96
N LYS A 301 5.89 2.90 36.58
CA LYS A 301 6.27 3.40 37.91
C LYS A 301 7.34 4.47 37.75
N GLY A 302 7.02 5.69 38.17
CA GLY A 302 7.98 6.78 38.32
C GLY A 302 8.11 7.20 39.79
N GLN A 303 9.09 8.07 40.09
CA GLN A 303 9.31 8.53 41.46
C GLN A 303 8.13 9.39 41.97
N GLY A 304 7.23 8.79 42.73
CA GLY A 304 6.05 9.46 43.30
C GLY A 304 4.81 9.48 42.39
N TYR A 305 4.80 8.71 41.29
CA TYR A 305 3.61 8.58 40.43
C TYR A 305 3.54 7.21 39.75
N ASP A 306 2.33 6.69 39.60
CA ASP A 306 2.03 5.53 38.76
C ASP A 306 1.20 5.96 37.56
N VAL A 307 1.56 5.54 36.34
CA VAL A 307 0.79 5.75 35.11
C VAL A 307 0.04 4.47 34.81
N TRP A 308 -1.27 4.55 34.63
CA TRP A 308 -2.14 3.38 34.46
C TRP A 308 -2.44 3.13 32.97
N PRO A 309 -2.58 1.85 32.54
CA PRO A 309 -3.03 1.53 31.19
C PRO A 309 -4.40 2.13 30.87
N SER A 310 -4.53 2.71 29.67
CA SER A 310 -5.77 3.32 29.19
C SER A 310 -6.06 2.94 27.74
N VAL A 311 -7.35 2.90 27.41
CA VAL A 311 -7.85 2.78 26.02
C VAL A 311 -7.81 4.15 25.35
N GLU A 312 -8.18 5.23 26.06
CA GLU A 312 -8.08 6.60 25.55
C GLU A 312 -7.55 7.54 26.63
N GLY A 313 -6.77 8.54 26.24
CA GLY A 313 -6.24 9.56 27.15
C GLY A 313 -5.18 9.01 28.11
N VAL A 314 -4.86 9.77 29.15
CA VAL A 314 -3.79 9.48 30.12
C VAL A 314 -4.36 9.43 31.52
N VAL A 315 -3.94 8.45 32.33
CA VAL A 315 -4.35 8.31 33.73
C VAL A 315 -3.10 8.16 34.60
N VAL A 316 -2.94 9.05 35.57
CA VAL A 316 -1.81 9.05 36.52
C VAL A 316 -2.35 9.07 37.94
N SER A 317 -1.89 8.14 38.78
CA SER A 317 -2.09 8.18 40.23
C SER A 317 -0.87 8.85 40.89
N PRO A 318 -0.98 10.12 41.34
CA PRO A 318 0.10 10.79 42.07
C PRO A 318 0.23 10.22 43.50
N ASN A 319 1.28 9.43 43.71
CA ASN A 319 1.66 8.90 45.02
C ASN A 319 2.39 9.95 45.90
N ALA A 320 2.83 11.06 45.31
CA ALA A 320 3.43 12.21 45.99
C ALA A 320 2.66 13.51 45.68
N PRO A 321 2.53 14.45 46.65
CA PRO A 321 1.63 15.60 46.54
C PRO A 321 2.13 16.72 45.60
N ASP A 322 3.41 16.66 45.24
CA ASP A 322 4.09 17.59 44.33
C ASP A 322 3.87 17.27 42.85
N ILE A 323 3.38 16.06 42.53
CA ILE A 323 3.06 15.66 41.16
C ILE A 323 1.77 16.33 40.67
N THR A 324 1.88 16.98 39.51
CA THR A 324 0.81 17.77 38.88
C THR A 324 0.76 17.50 37.38
N MET A 325 -0.42 17.61 36.75
CA MET A 325 -0.58 17.42 35.31
C MET A 325 -1.38 18.59 34.72
N LYS A 326 -1.04 19.02 33.50
CA LYS A 326 -1.62 20.19 32.83
C LYS A 326 -1.88 19.92 31.35
N ALA A 327 -3.01 20.42 30.84
CA ALA A 327 -3.29 20.40 29.40
C ALA A 327 -2.40 21.40 28.64
N THR A 328 -1.85 20.99 27.51
CA THR A 328 -1.07 21.82 26.58
C THR A 328 -1.56 21.60 25.16
N ALA A 329 -1.21 22.51 24.22
CA ALA A 329 -1.57 22.36 22.81
C ALA A 329 -0.96 21.13 22.12
N ARG A 330 0.03 20.45 22.74
CA ARG A 330 0.63 19.20 22.23
C ARG A 330 0.13 17.94 22.93
N GLY A 331 -0.57 18.03 24.07
CA GLY A 331 -0.85 16.87 24.92
C GLY A 331 -0.96 17.19 26.42
N ALA A 332 -1.14 16.15 27.24
CA ALA A 332 -1.08 16.26 28.70
C ALA A 332 0.38 16.24 29.18
N LEU A 333 0.77 17.22 30.01
CA LEU A 333 2.13 17.40 30.53
C LEU A 333 2.18 17.15 32.05
N LEU A 334 2.98 16.19 32.48
CA LEU A 334 3.22 15.82 33.88
C LEU A 334 4.47 16.53 34.42
N MET A 335 4.35 17.16 35.59
CA MET A 335 5.33 18.09 36.18
C MET A 335 5.41 17.91 37.71
N ARG A 336 6.49 18.39 38.32
CA ARG A 336 6.67 18.42 39.79
C ARG A 336 6.70 19.86 40.29
N GLU A 337 5.68 20.31 41.03
CA GLU A 337 5.48 21.71 41.44
C GLU A 337 5.53 22.73 40.28
N GLY A 338 5.15 22.33 39.05
CA GLY A 338 5.31 23.16 37.85
C GLY A 338 6.76 23.34 37.37
N LYS A 339 7.71 22.61 37.96
CA LYS A 339 9.10 22.44 37.48
C LYS A 339 9.20 21.19 36.58
N PRO A 340 10.25 21.08 35.76
CA PRO A 340 10.44 19.91 34.89
C PRO A 340 10.56 18.62 35.70
N LEU A 341 9.89 17.57 35.23
CA LEU A 341 9.94 16.22 35.76
C LEU A 341 10.70 15.33 34.76
N LEU A 342 11.83 14.78 35.19
CA LEU A 342 12.55 13.75 34.43
C LEU A 342 11.69 12.47 34.38
N ASP A 343 11.56 11.86 33.20
CA ASP A 343 10.78 10.63 33.06
C ASP A 343 11.59 9.39 33.46
N GLU A 344 11.69 9.17 34.76
CA GLU A 344 12.17 7.91 35.35
C GLU A 344 11.09 6.80 35.33
N GLY A 345 10.01 6.99 34.55
CA GLY A 345 8.89 6.06 34.45
C GLY A 345 9.27 4.73 33.79
N VAL A 346 9.74 3.76 34.58
CA VAL A 346 9.98 2.40 34.08
C VAL A 346 8.65 1.81 33.62
N ALA A 347 8.58 1.45 32.35
CA ALA A 347 7.43 0.74 31.79
C ALA A 347 7.38 -0.68 32.37
N ILE A 348 6.47 -0.92 33.31
CA ILE A 348 6.03 -2.25 33.68
C ILE A 348 5.06 -2.67 32.58
N TYR A 349 5.58 -3.33 31.55
CA TYR A 349 4.77 -3.96 30.52
C TYR A 349 3.70 -4.80 31.21
N ALA A 350 2.43 -4.42 31.02
CA ALA A 350 1.29 -5.07 31.68
C ALA A 350 1.00 -6.47 31.11
N ASN A 351 1.85 -6.92 30.17
CA ASN A 351 1.85 -8.25 29.62
C ASN A 351 3.31 -8.65 29.28
N ASP A 352 3.86 -9.56 30.08
CA ASP A 352 5.17 -10.20 29.97
C ASP A 352 5.07 -11.62 29.37
N VAL A 353 3.94 -11.98 28.75
CA VAL A 353 3.69 -13.26 28.06
C VAL A 353 4.81 -13.71 27.14
N ASP A 354 5.45 -12.82 26.40
CA ASP A 354 6.60 -13.19 25.57
C ASP A 354 7.77 -13.68 26.41
N SER A 355 8.05 -12.99 27.51
CA SER A 355 9.14 -13.29 28.44
C SER A 355 8.84 -14.53 29.28
N GLU A 356 7.59 -14.77 29.66
CA GLU A 356 7.14 -16.02 30.29
C GLU A 356 7.19 -17.20 29.31
N TRP A 357 6.57 -17.09 28.13
CA TRP A 357 6.49 -18.17 27.15
C TRP A 357 7.86 -18.58 26.63
N LEU A 358 8.76 -17.61 26.40
CA LEU A 358 10.16 -17.83 26.03
C LEU A 358 11.06 -18.16 27.23
N GLY A 359 10.56 -18.00 28.46
CA GLY A 359 11.28 -18.22 29.71
C GLY A 359 12.46 -17.27 29.94
N LEU A 360 12.44 -16.07 29.35
CA LEU A 360 13.45 -15.04 29.49
C LEU A 360 13.56 -14.60 30.95
N ASN A 361 14.72 -14.77 31.56
CA ASN A 361 14.98 -14.40 32.96
C ASN A 361 16.24 -13.54 33.02
N ASN A 362 16.14 -12.34 33.60
CA ASN A 362 17.26 -11.39 33.71
C ASN A 362 18.25 -11.85 34.80
N LEU A 363 19.05 -12.85 34.44
CA LEU A 363 20.08 -13.50 35.26
C LEU A 363 21.46 -13.21 34.66
N SER A 364 22.52 -13.36 35.45
CA SER A 364 23.88 -13.35 34.91
C SER A 364 24.14 -14.58 34.04
N ASP A 365 25.02 -14.46 33.05
CA ASP A 365 25.34 -15.52 32.07
C ASP A 365 25.68 -16.87 32.74
N LEU A 366 26.44 -16.84 33.83
CA LEU A 366 26.78 -18.04 34.63
C LEU A 366 25.56 -18.66 35.34
N ALA A 367 24.58 -17.86 35.72
CA ALA A 367 23.33 -18.35 36.31
C ALA A 367 22.37 -18.88 35.23
N MET A 368 22.37 -18.31 34.03
CA MET A 368 21.64 -18.86 32.87
C MET A 368 22.22 -20.20 32.42
N GLU A 369 23.55 -20.33 32.32
CA GLU A 369 24.21 -21.59 31.98
C GLU A 369 23.90 -22.68 33.03
N LYS A 370 23.95 -22.35 34.32
CA LYS A 370 23.56 -23.26 35.41
C LYS A 370 22.09 -23.66 35.37
N ARG A 371 21.17 -22.71 35.09
CA ARG A 371 19.73 -22.98 34.93
C ARG A 371 19.50 -23.96 33.78
N PHE A 372 20.17 -23.77 32.65
CA PHE A 372 20.07 -24.66 31.49
C PHE A 372 20.64 -26.06 31.75
N GLN A 373 21.78 -26.17 32.44
CA GLN A 373 22.33 -27.47 32.87
C GLN A 373 21.38 -28.20 33.83
N ALA A 374 20.83 -27.51 34.83
CA ALA A 374 19.88 -28.09 35.77
C ALA A 374 18.55 -28.51 35.11
N ALA A 375 18.03 -27.72 34.17
CA ALA A 375 16.80 -28.02 33.45
C ALA A 375 16.97 -29.23 32.50
N GLN A 376 18.12 -29.37 31.82
CA GLN A 376 18.42 -30.56 31.02
C GLN A 376 18.48 -31.83 31.86
N LEU A 377 19.12 -31.79 33.03
CA LEU A 377 19.14 -32.94 33.96
C LEU A 377 17.71 -33.28 34.44
N ALA A 378 16.94 -32.28 34.86
CA ALA A 378 15.54 -32.48 35.26
C ALA A 378 14.61 -32.98 34.13
N ALA A 379 14.98 -32.76 32.86
CA ALA A 379 14.29 -33.34 31.71
C ALA A 379 14.73 -34.78 31.41
N ALA A 380 16.00 -35.12 31.62
CA ALA A 380 16.51 -36.49 31.49
C ALA A 380 15.97 -37.41 32.60
N ASP A 381 15.92 -36.93 33.84
CA ASP A 381 15.43 -37.65 35.02
C ASP A 381 13.89 -37.63 35.17
N SER A 382 13.17 -37.13 34.16
CA SER A 382 11.71 -36.90 34.24
C SER A 382 10.87 -38.18 34.18
N SER A 383 9.75 -38.21 34.92
CA SER A 383 8.74 -39.26 34.74
C SER A 383 8.06 -39.09 33.37
N PRO A 384 7.48 -40.15 32.78
CA PRO A 384 6.74 -40.03 31.52
C PRO A 384 5.62 -38.98 31.54
N ALA A 385 4.99 -38.73 32.68
CA ALA A 385 3.92 -37.74 32.82
C ALA A 385 4.43 -36.29 32.96
N ASP A 386 5.63 -36.10 33.53
CA ASP A 386 6.25 -34.77 33.67
C ASP A 386 7.08 -34.37 32.42
N ARG A 387 7.35 -35.34 31.55
CA ARG A 387 8.37 -35.27 30.48
C ARG A 387 8.24 -34.04 29.60
N PHE A 388 7.05 -33.78 29.06
CA PHE A 388 6.85 -32.63 28.18
C PHE A 388 7.15 -31.32 28.90
N ALA A 389 6.58 -31.11 30.09
CA ALA A 389 6.80 -29.90 30.88
C ALA A 389 8.29 -29.68 31.21
N ARG A 390 9.01 -30.74 31.61
CA ARG A 390 10.45 -30.65 31.90
C ARG A 390 11.29 -30.35 30.66
N ARG A 391 10.94 -30.91 29.49
CA ARG A 391 11.59 -30.56 28.22
C ARG A 391 11.27 -29.13 27.79
N LEU A 392 10.04 -28.65 27.98
CA LEU A 392 9.66 -27.26 27.71
C LEU A 392 10.46 -26.29 28.60
N ASP A 393 10.64 -26.59 29.89
CA ASP A 393 11.51 -25.84 30.79
C ASP A 393 12.98 -25.86 30.35
N ALA A 394 13.48 -27.00 29.87
CA ALA A 394 14.84 -27.12 29.33
C ALA A 394 15.03 -26.30 28.04
N ALA A 395 14.03 -26.28 27.15
CA ALA A 395 14.02 -25.46 25.94
C ALA A 395 13.96 -23.96 26.27
N ARG A 396 13.11 -23.55 27.22
CA ARG A 396 13.07 -22.18 27.78
C ARG A 396 14.40 -21.75 28.38
N ALA A 397 15.05 -22.64 29.12
CA ALA A 397 16.36 -22.36 29.70
C ALA A 397 17.46 -22.26 28.62
N ALA A 398 17.43 -23.11 27.59
CA ALA A 398 18.30 -23.00 26.42
C ALA A 398 18.11 -21.66 25.69
N PHE A 399 16.86 -21.31 25.42
CA PHE A 399 16.47 -20.09 24.71
C PHE A 399 16.91 -18.84 25.48
N SER A 400 16.55 -18.71 26.76
CA SER A 400 16.99 -17.58 27.60
C SER A 400 18.53 -17.49 27.72
N ASN A 401 19.25 -18.60 27.57
CA ASN A 401 20.71 -18.64 27.54
C ASN A 401 21.31 -18.26 26.15
N GLY A 402 20.49 -18.00 25.14
CA GLY A 402 20.89 -17.67 23.76
C GLY A 402 21.14 -18.89 22.86
N ASP A 403 20.87 -20.11 23.32
CA ASP A 403 21.03 -21.33 22.53
C ASP A 403 19.70 -21.75 21.87
N ALA A 404 19.31 -20.99 20.85
CA ALA A 404 18.10 -21.25 20.07
C ALA A 404 18.13 -22.61 19.35
N LEU A 405 19.33 -23.11 19.01
CA LEU A 405 19.49 -24.40 18.33
C LEU A 405 19.16 -25.57 19.27
N GLN A 406 19.64 -25.52 20.52
CA GLN A 406 19.24 -26.50 21.54
C GLN A 406 17.77 -26.32 21.93
N ALA A 407 17.27 -25.09 22.06
CA ALA A 407 15.84 -24.84 22.33
C ALA A 407 14.96 -25.54 21.28
N ARG A 408 15.24 -25.32 19.99
CA ARG A 408 14.56 -26.00 18.88
C ARG A 408 14.69 -27.52 18.98
N ALA A 409 15.90 -28.06 19.13
CA ALA A 409 16.13 -29.50 19.17
C ALA A 409 15.35 -30.20 20.31
N ILE A 410 15.30 -29.59 21.49
CA ILE A 410 14.54 -30.09 22.63
C ILE A 410 13.03 -30.05 22.34
N LEU A 411 12.52 -28.97 21.72
CA LEU A 411 11.10 -28.83 21.34
C LEU A 411 10.69 -29.83 20.24
N THR A 412 11.55 -30.06 19.23
CA THR A 412 11.28 -31.05 18.18
C THR A 412 11.10 -32.45 18.78
N VAL A 413 11.95 -32.85 19.74
CA VAL A 413 11.82 -34.15 20.42
C VAL A 413 10.63 -34.17 21.38
N ALA A 414 10.33 -33.05 22.06
CA ALA A 414 9.15 -32.95 22.93
C ALA A 414 7.84 -33.11 22.13
N LEU A 415 7.72 -32.45 20.98
CA LEU A 415 6.54 -32.53 20.10
C LEU A 415 6.47 -33.81 19.25
N GLN A 416 7.54 -34.61 19.21
CA GLN A 416 7.52 -35.97 18.64
C GLN A 416 6.95 -37.00 19.62
N ASP A 417 7.27 -36.88 20.92
CA ASP A 417 6.67 -37.71 21.97
C ASP A 417 5.21 -37.29 22.25
N ASP A 418 4.93 -35.98 22.29
CA ASP A 418 3.65 -35.39 22.73
C ASP A 418 3.06 -34.39 21.69
N PRO A 419 2.50 -34.83 20.55
CA PRO A 419 2.13 -33.94 19.45
C PRO A 419 0.98 -32.95 19.72
N GLU A 420 0.06 -33.28 20.63
CA GLU A 420 -1.12 -32.43 20.93
C GLU A 420 -0.72 -31.08 21.57
N GLU A 421 0.43 -31.05 22.26
CA GLU A 421 0.99 -29.84 22.87
C GLU A 421 1.37 -28.77 21.82
N SER A 422 1.49 -29.15 20.53
CA SER A 422 1.69 -28.21 19.41
C SER A 422 0.50 -27.26 19.16
N ALA A 423 -0.65 -27.48 19.81
CA ALA A 423 -1.78 -26.56 19.80
C ALA A 423 -1.62 -25.40 20.81
N ARG A 424 -0.71 -25.50 21.79
CA ARG A 424 -0.55 -24.48 22.84
C ARG A 424 0.12 -23.21 22.31
N PRO A 425 -0.40 -22.01 22.63
CA PRO A 425 0.23 -20.75 22.24
C PRO A 425 1.68 -20.59 22.74
N ASP A 426 1.95 -20.98 23.99
CA ASP A 426 3.28 -20.79 24.61
C ASP A 426 4.36 -21.70 24.00
N VAL A 427 3.98 -22.93 23.62
CA VAL A 427 4.84 -23.88 22.90
C VAL A 427 5.07 -23.42 21.46
N ARG A 428 4.01 -23.02 20.75
CA ARG A 428 4.10 -22.50 19.37
C ARG A 428 4.98 -21.27 19.28
N PHE A 429 4.80 -20.31 20.18
CA PHE A 429 5.55 -19.05 20.17
C PHE A 429 7.05 -19.28 20.42
N LEU A 430 7.38 -20.14 21.38
CA LEU A 430 8.77 -20.51 21.65
C LEU A 430 9.41 -21.30 20.50
N LEU A 431 8.69 -22.22 19.87
CA LEU A 431 9.18 -22.90 18.66
C LEU A 431 9.46 -21.89 17.53
N ALA A 432 8.51 -21.00 17.25
CA ALA A 432 8.60 -20.04 16.17
C ALA A 432 9.73 -19.01 16.40
N ALA A 433 9.91 -18.54 17.63
CA ALA A 433 11.03 -17.69 18.03
C ALA A 433 12.38 -18.41 17.96
N ALA A 434 12.43 -19.70 18.30
CA ALA A 434 13.64 -20.52 18.16
C ALA A 434 13.99 -20.77 16.68
N GLU A 435 13.00 -21.00 15.82
CA GLU A 435 13.20 -21.12 14.37
C GLU A 435 13.67 -19.80 13.74
N LEU A 436 13.12 -18.66 14.17
CA LEU A 436 13.57 -17.32 13.76
C LEU A 436 15.06 -17.10 14.09
N LEU A 437 15.46 -17.37 15.33
CA LEU A 437 16.87 -17.28 15.76
C LEU A 437 17.77 -18.36 15.13
N CYS A 438 17.21 -19.46 14.63
CA CYS A 438 17.92 -20.45 13.81
C CYS A 438 17.97 -20.08 12.32
N GLY A 439 17.36 -18.96 11.89
CA GLY A 439 17.31 -18.55 10.49
C GLY A 439 16.28 -19.28 9.62
N ASN A 440 15.42 -20.11 10.21
CA ASN A 440 14.42 -20.89 9.49
C ASN A 440 13.11 -20.08 9.39
N MET A 441 13.01 -19.23 8.37
CA MET A 441 11.84 -18.38 8.16
C MET A 441 10.55 -19.18 7.91
N ASP A 442 10.63 -20.38 7.32
CA ASP A 442 9.46 -21.24 7.14
C ASP A 442 8.90 -21.72 8.48
N GLY A 443 9.75 -22.14 9.43
CA GLY A 443 9.34 -22.48 10.79
C GLY A 443 8.93 -21.27 11.63
N ALA A 444 9.56 -20.12 11.40
CA ALA A 444 9.25 -18.86 12.09
C ALA A 444 7.90 -18.25 11.67
N SER A 445 7.32 -18.67 10.54
CA SER A 445 6.05 -18.14 10.00
C SER A 445 4.86 -18.24 10.96
N LEU A 446 4.92 -19.14 11.95
CA LEU A 446 3.98 -19.21 13.06
C LEU A 446 3.87 -17.90 13.87
N LEU A 447 4.88 -17.01 13.82
CA LEU A 447 4.83 -15.68 14.46
C LEU A 447 3.80 -14.73 13.80
N ASP A 448 3.47 -14.96 12.53
CA ASP A 448 2.48 -14.18 11.76
C ASP A 448 1.04 -14.68 11.95
N GLU A 449 0.85 -15.86 12.56
CA GLU A 449 -0.48 -16.43 12.79
C GLU A 449 -1.36 -15.60 13.77
N PRO A 450 -2.71 -15.75 13.73
CA PRO A 450 -3.62 -15.03 14.62
C PRO A 450 -3.47 -15.40 16.11
N TRP A 451 -2.57 -14.70 16.81
CA TRP A 451 -2.48 -14.77 18.27
C TRP A 451 -3.77 -14.30 18.97
N PRO A 452 -4.13 -14.91 20.12
CA PRO A 452 -5.30 -14.51 20.89
C PRO A 452 -5.22 -13.04 21.35
N GLU A 453 -6.38 -12.40 21.51
CA GLU A 453 -6.51 -10.93 21.52
C GLU A 453 -5.82 -10.24 22.70
N ALA A 454 -5.71 -10.89 23.87
CA ALA A 454 -5.04 -10.30 25.03
C ALA A 454 -3.49 -10.37 24.91
N GLU A 455 -3.00 -11.36 24.18
CA GLU A 455 -1.59 -11.71 24.01
C GLU A 455 -0.99 -11.13 22.72
N ARG A 456 -1.80 -10.83 21.69
CA ARG A 456 -1.34 -10.37 20.37
C ARG A 456 -0.37 -9.20 20.43
N ARG A 457 -0.56 -8.25 21.34
CA ARG A 457 0.37 -7.11 21.49
C ARG A 457 1.68 -7.50 22.18
N ALA A 458 1.67 -8.50 23.06
CA ALA A 458 2.89 -9.07 23.63
C ALA A 458 3.67 -9.90 22.60
N THR A 459 3.00 -10.55 21.64
CA THR A 459 3.66 -11.27 20.54
C THR A 459 4.07 -10.38 19.36
N GLN A 460 3.50 -9.18 19.22
CA GLN A 460 3.71 -8.25 18.10
C GLN A 460 5.19 -7.89 17.85
N LEU A 461 6.01 -7.73 18.90
CA LEU A 461 7.46 -7.51 18.76
C LEU A 461 8.15 -8.64 17.96
N TRP A 462 7.82 -9.90 18.25
CA TRP A 462 8.40 -11.05 17.57
C TRP A 462 7.85 -11.22 16.15
N ARG A 463 6.59 -10.87 15.91
CA ARG A 463 6.06 -10.71 14.54
C ARG A 463 6.85 -9.67 13.76
N GLY A 464 7.10 -8.49 14.33
CA GLY A 464 7.92 -7.45 13.70
C GLY A 464 9.37 -7.89 13.41
N LEU A 465 9.96 -8.74 14.26
CA LEU A 465 11.27 -9.36 14.00
C LEU A 465 11.22 -10.36 12.84
N TYR A 466 10.13 -11.12 12.71
CA TYR A 466 9.88 -12.02 11.58
C TYR A 466 9.63 -11.27 10.28
N ASP A 467 8.72 -10.28 10.27
CA ASP A 467 8.40 -9.43 9.12
C ASP A 467 9.65 -8.72 8.59
N ALA A 468 10.50 -8.22 9.50
CA ALA A 468 11.79 -7.64 9.18
C ALA A 468 12.75 -8.63 8.51
N SER A 469 12.68 -9.92 8.87
CA SER A 469 13.53 -11.00 8.35
C SER A 469 13.05 -11.54 6.99
N ILE A 470 11.74 -11.65 6.76
CA ILE A 470 11.18 -12.06 5.46
C ILE A 470 11.10 -10.94 4.43
N GLY A 471 11.16 -9.67 4.86
CA GLY A 471 11.15 -8.50 3.99
C GLY A 471 9.78 -8.20 3.37
N GLY A 472 9.78 -7.40 2.30
CA GLY A 472 8.56 -6.91 1.65
C GLY A 472 7.91 -5.74 2.39
N GLN A 473 7.60 -5.92 3.68
CA GLN A 473 6.92 -4.92 4.54
C GLN A 473 7.90 -4.17 5.47
N ASN A 474 9.09 -3.84 4.96
CA ASN A 474 10.20 -3.30 5.77
C ASN A 474 9.85 -2.00 6.54
N ALA A 475 8.96 -1.16 6.03
CA ALA A 475 8.57 0.08 6.71
C ALA A 475 7.69 -0.20 7.93
N ASP A 476 6.69 -1.08 7.77
CA ASP A 476 5.75 -1.47 8.83
C ASP A 476 6.41 -2.35 9.90
N ALA A 477 7.34 -3.21 9.49
CA ALA A 477 8.21 -3.96 10.37
C ALA A 477 9.14 -3.02 11.17
N ALA A 478 9.76 -2.02 10.54
CA ALA A 478 10.57 -1.01 11.22
C ALA A 478 9.76 -0.14 12.19
N HIS A 479 8.53 0.23 11.84
CA HIS A 479 7.61 0.92 12.75
C HIS A 479 7.29 0.03 13.97
N THR A 480 6.90 -1.23 13.73
CA THR A 480 6.59 -2.20 14.79
C THR A 480 7.77 -2.42 15.74
N LEU A 481 8.98 -2.57 15.20
CA LEU A 481 10.20 -2.72 16.00
C LEU A 481 10.56 -1.45 16.79
N ALA A 482 10.21 -0.26 16.30
CA ALA A 482 10.46 1.00 17.01
C ALA A 482 9.48 1.21 18.18
N LEU A 483 8.22 0.76 18.08
CA LEU A 483 7.24 0.83 19.16
C LEU A 483 7.69 0.04 20.39
N ASP A 484 8.18 -1.19 20.20
CA ASP A 484 8.61 -2.11 21.27
C ASP A 484 10.14 -2.16 21.49
N PHE A 485 10.91 -1.22 20.92
CA PHE A 485 12.39 -1.24 21.00
C PHE A 485 12.92 -1.31 22.44
N LYS A 486 12.28 -0.57 23.37
CA LYS A 486 12.62 -0.59 24.81
C LYS A 486 12.33 -1.91 25.52
N ARG A 487 11.53 -2.78 24.92
CA ARG A 487 11.25 -4.14 25.43
C ARG A 487 12.44 -5.06 25.16
N ILE A 488 13.05 -4.95 23.97
CA ILE A 488 14.30 -5.64 23.62
C ILE A 488 15.44 -5.22 24.57
N GLU A 489 15.52 -3.94 24.95
CA GLU A 489 16.51 -3.46 25.93
C GLU A 489 16.40 -4.15 27.30
N SER A 490 15.21 -4.61 27.69
CA SER A 490 14.95 -5.31 28.96
C SER A 490 15.27 -6.80 28.96
N TYR A 491 15.48 -7.41 27.78
CA TYR A 491 15.77 -8.83 27.64
C TYR A 491 17.13 -9.24 28.22
N PRO A 492 17.32 -10.55 28.56
CA PRO A 492 18.61 -11.08 29.01
C PRO A 492 19.75 -10.80 28.03
N SER A 493 20.95 -10.63 28.57
CA SER A 493 22.21 -10.32 27.84
C SER A 493 22.33 -11.03 26.50
N ASN A 494 22.24 -12.37 26.52
CA ASN A 494 22.50 -13.22 25.37
C ASN A 494 21.45 -13.09 24.25
N ILE A 495 20.19 -12.82 24.59
CA ILE A 495 19.10 -12.60 23.61
C ILE A 495 19.13 -11.16 23.09
N ARG A 496 19.31 -10.18 23.98
CA ARG A 496 19.41 -8.75 23.62
C ARG A 496 20.58 -8.48 22.67
N ALA A 497 21.73 -9.14 22.88
CA ALA A 497 22.91 -8.99 22.02
C ALA A 497 22.68 -9.44 20.57
N VAL A 498 21.71 -10.32 20.32
CA VAL A 498 21.31 -10.78 18.98
C VAL A 498 20.23 -9.88 18.38
N LEU A 499 19.18 -9.58 19.15
CA LEU A 499 17.99 -8.89 18.64
C LEU A 499 18.14 -7.36 18.53
N LEU A 500 18.83 -6.72 19.48
CA LEU A 500 18.88 -5.26 19.55
C LEU A 500 19.68 -4.63 18.39
N PRO A 501 20.84 -5.18 17.95
CA PRO A 501 21.54 -4.66 16.76
C PRO A 501 20.73 -4.84 15.47
N PHE A 502 20.07 -6.00 15.32
CA PHE A 502 19.18 -6.29 14.18
C PHE A 502 18.03 -5.27 14.11
N ALA A 503 17.28 -5.10 15.19
CA ALA A 503 16.19 -4.12 15.24
C ALA A 503 16.69 -2.68 15.00
N ALA A 504 17.84 -2.31 15.58
CA ALA A 504 18.44 -1.00 15.37
C ALA A 504 18.83 -0.75 13.91
N GLU A 505 19.41 -1.74 13.22
CA GLU A 505 19.73 -1.67 11.80
C GLU A 505 18.45 -1.49 10.96
N HIS A 506 17.42 -2.30 11.22
CA HIS A 506 16.15 -2.25 10.47
C HIS A 506 15.44 -0.90 10.61
N ILE A 507 15.33 -0.40 11.86
CA ILE A 507 14.73 0.92 12.15
C ILE A 507 15.55 2.04 11.48
N GLY A 508 16.88 2.00 11.60
CA GLY A 508 17.76 2.99 10.99
C GLY A 508 17.65 3.00 9.46
N ARG A 509 17.50 1.81 8.86
CA ARG A 509 17.47 1.63 7.41
C ARG A 509 16.10 1.94 6.78
N TYR A 510 14.98 1.61 7.44
CA TYR A 510 13.65 1.70 6.83
C TYR A 510 12.60 2.51 7.63
N GLY A 511 12.74 2.68 8.94
CA GLY A 511 11.75 3.38 9.79
C GLY A 511 11.56 4.85 9.43
N THR A 512 10.44 5.46 9.82
CA THR A 512 10.20 6.91 9.63
C THR A 512 11.14 7.78 10.48
N PRO A 513 11.20 9.11 10.26
CA PRO A 513 11.92 10.01 11.17
C PRO A 513 11.46 9.95 12.63
N GLN A 514 10.22 9.54 12.89
CA GLN A 514 9.71 9.29 14.25
C GLN A 514 10.25 7.97 14.81
N ASP A 515 10.26 6.90 14.01
CA ASP A 515 10.75 5.57 14.44
C ASP A 515 12.26 5.60 14.76
N MET A 516 13.04 6.36 13.98
CA MET A 516 14.46 6.56 14.23
C MET A 516 14.77 7.25 15.57
N ALA A 517 13.79 7.84 16.26
CA ALA A 517 13.98 8.38 17.61
C ALA A 517 14.22 7.28 18.67
N ALA A 518 13.72 6.06 18.44
CA ALA A 518 14.03 4.91 19.30
C ALA A 518 15.55 4.64 19.41
N LEU A 519 16.30 5.07 18.39
CA LEU A 519 17.75 4.86 18.28
C LEU A 519 18.60 5.98 18.91
N ASP A 520 18.01 7.01 19.53
CA ASP A 520 18.78 8.08 20.20
C ASP A 520 19.49 7.61 21.48
N GLY A 521 18.97 6.55 22.12
CA GLY A 521 19.57 5.94 23.32
C GLY A 521 20.62 4.86 23.06
N LEU A 522 21.06 4.64 21.80
CA LEU A 522 21.96 3.55 21.46
C LEU A 522 23.37 3.70 22.10
N PRO A 523 23.93 2.64 22.72
CA PRO A 523 25.28 2.67 23.26
C PRO A 523 26.37 3.02 22.23
N ALA A 524 27.48 3.56 22.74
CA ALA A 524 28.69 3.86 21.98
C ALA A 524 29.53 2.60 21.65
N GLU A 525 28.85 1.49 21.33
CA GLU A 525 29.46 0.19 21.00
C GLU A 525 29.50 -0.04 19.48
N PRO A 526 30.54 -0.71 18.93
CA PRO A 526 30.70 -0.93 17.49
C PRO A 526 29.58 -1.73 16.82
N VAL A 527 28.89 -2.58 17.58
CA VAL A 527 27.79 -3.42 17.07
C VAL A 527 26.60 -2.60 16.55
N TYR A 528 26.49 -1.33 16.97
CA TYR A 528 25.45 -0.40 16.54
C TYR A 528 25.91 0.58 15.45
N ASP A 529 27.18 0.55 15.02
CA ASP A 529 27.72 1.58 14.12
C ASP A 529 27.09 1.55 12.73
N LEU A 530 26.66 0.38 12.26
CA LEU A 530 25.90 0.25 11.01
C LEU A 530 24.50 0.89 11.11
N ALA A 531 23.80 0.69 12.23
CA ALA A 531 22.52 1.33 12.52
C ALA A 531 22.65 2.87 12.61
N LYS A 532 23.72 3.34 13.28
CA LYS A 532 24.07 4.77 13.34
C LYS A 532 24.37 5.32 11.95
N ALA A 533 25.08 4.59 11.08
CA ALA A 533 25.37 5.02 9.71
C ALA A 533 24.10 5.15 8.85
N PHE A 534 23.16 4.20 8.93
CA PHE A 534 21.87 4.32 8.26
C PHE A 534 21.03 5.50 8.79
N LYS A 535 20.95 5.68 10.11
CA LYS A 535 20.28 6.83 10.74
C LYS A 535 20.93 8.15 10.31
N ALA A 536 22.26 8.25 10.31
CA ALA A 536 22.99 9.42 9.84
C ALA A 536 22.69 9.74 8.37
N LEU A 537 22.64 8.72 7.50
CA LEU A 537 22.32 8.89 6.08
C LEU A 537 20.91 9.48 5.89
N ARG A 538 19.92 8.96 6.63
CA ARG A 538 18.51 9.33 6.50
C ARG A 538 18.09 10.56 7.31
N THR A 539 18.94 11.03 8.22
CA THR A 539 18.81 12.33 8.92
C THR A 539 19.64 13.45 8.25
N GLY A 540 20.08 13.26 7.00
CA GLY A 540 20.77 14.27 6.20
C GLY A 540 22.28 14.37 6.43
N LYS A 541 22.83 13.66 7.42
CA LYS A 541 24.28 13.61 7.72
C LYS A 541 25.04 12.68 6.77
N ARG A 542 24.81 12.81 5.44
CA ARG A 542 25.33 11.91 4.39
C ARG A 542 26.85 11.69 4.46
N LYS A 543 27.63 12.70 4.84
CA LYS A 543 29.09 12.55 5.02
C LYS A 543 29.45 11.66 6.22
N GLU A 544 28.89 11.92 7.40
CA GLU A 544 29.10 11.11 8.62
C GLU A 544 28.75 9.64 8.37
N ALA A 545 27.69 9.39 7.61
CA ALA A 545 27.30 8.05 7.17
C ALA A 545 28.34 7.40 6.24
N ILE A 546 28.75 8.08 5.16
CA ILE A 546 29.77 7.57 4.21
C ILE A 546 31.10 7.30 4.94
N ASP A 547 31.56 8.23 5.77
CA ASP A 547 32.77 8.12 6.58
C ASP A 547 32.66 6.98 7.63
N THR A 548 31.46 6.45 7.88
CA THR A 548 31.22 5.31 8.79
C THR A 548 31.10 4.00 8.01
N PHE A 549 30.34 3.95 6.92
CA PHE A 549 30.31 2.77 6.04
C PHE A 549 31.72 2.41 5.55
N GLN A 550 32.53 3.38 5.12
CA GLN A 550 33.92 3.13 4.68
C GLN A 550 34.85 2.54 5.75
N LYS A 551 34.57 2.77 7.04
CA LYS A 551 35.31 2.11 8.14
C LYS A 551 34.84 0.67 8.38
N LEU A 552 33.56 0.40 8.08
CA LEU A 552 32.94 -0.91 8.22
C LEU A 552 33.25 -1.85 7.03
N GLU A 553 33.63 -1.31 5.86
CA GLU A 553 34.07 -2.10 4.68
C GLU A 553 35.23 -3.07 4.99
N THR A 554 36.04 -2.79 6.02
CA THR A 554 37.13 -3.67 6.49
C THR A 554 36.86 -4.25 7.90
N ASN A 555 35.60 -4.49 8.25
CA ASN A 555 35.26 -5.16 9.50
C ASN A 555 35.75 -6.62 9.50
N ARG A 556 36.00 -7.19 10.68
CA ARG A 556 36.33 -8.61 10.87
C ARG A 556 35.11 -9.53 10.72
N ASP A 557 33.92 -8.99 10.95
CA ASP A 557 32.67 -9.67 10.63
C ASP A 557 32.34 -9.45 9.14
N PRO A 558 32.34 -10.51 8.30
CA PRO A 558 32.05 -10.39 6.87
C PRO A 558 30.63 -9.92 6.61
N VAL A 559 29.66 -10.19 7.50
CA VAL A 559 28.27 -9.73 7.36
C VAL A 559 28.19 -8.20 7.48
N ILE A 560 28.99 -7.61 8.38
CA ILE A 560 29.05 -6.15 8.54
C ILE A 560 29.84 -5.51 7.39
N ALA A 561 30.94 -6.15 6.96
CA ALA A 561 31.73 -5.68 5.82
C ALA A 561 30.94 -5.70 4.50
N GLU A 562 30.21 -6.79 4.23
CA GLU A 562 29.34 -6.95 3.07
C GLU A 562 28.22 -5.90 3.05
N LYS A 563 27.49 -5.72 4.16
CA LYS A 563 26.47 -4.65 4.30
C LYS A 563 27.03 -3.24 4.09
N ALA A 564 28.27 -2.97 4.50
CA ALA A 564 28.93 -1.69 4.27
C ALA A 564 29.35 -1.51 2.80
N LEU A 565 29.93 -2.55 2.17
CA LEU A 565 30.35 -2.56 0.77
C LEU A 565 29.15 -2.46 -0.19
N GLU A 566 28.02 -3.10 0.15
CA GLU A 566 26.71 -2.95 -0.49
C GLU A 566 26.30 -1.47 -0.50
N GLN A 567 26.22 -0.85 0.68
CA GLN A 567 25.71 0.50 0.83
C GLN A 567 26.65 1.57 0.25
N THR A 568 27.98 1.43 0.40
CA THR A 568 28.94 2.32 -0.29
C THR A 568 28.83 2.17 -1.80
N THR A 569 28.63 0.96 -2.33
CA THR A 569 28.48 0.74 -3.78
C THR A 569 27.19 1.35 -4.32
N ALA A 570 26.07 1.17 -3.62
CA ALA A 570 24.80 1.83 -3.96
C ALA A 570 24.91 3.37 -3.90
N LEU A 571 25.61 3.91 -2.90
CA LEU A 571 25.88 5.36 -2.80
C LEU A 571 26.78 5.85 -3.95
N GLN A 572 27.86 5.14 -4.27
CA GLN A 572 28.74 5.45 -5.40
C GLN A 572 28.00 5.44 -6.75
N LEU A 573 27.08 4.49 -6.95
CA LEU A 573 26.21 4.44 -8.12
C LEU A 573 25.24 5.64 -8.14
N SER A 574 24.61 5.97 -7.01
CA SER A 574 23.70 7.12 -6.89
C SER A 574 24.40 8.47 -7.12
N ASP A 575 25.68 8.57 -6.75
CA ASP A 575 26.53 9.74 -6.95
C ASP A 575 27.16 9.82 -8.36
N GLY A 576 26.91 8.84 -9.24
CA GLY A 576 27.54 8.75 -10.57
C GLY A 576 29.05 8.46 -10.57
N LYS A 577 29.61 8.04 -9.42
CA LYS A 577 31.05 7.78 -9.21
C LYS A 577 31.52 6.44 -9.79
N ILE A 578 30.60 5.53 -10.07
CA ILE A 578 30.80 4.28 -10.80
C ILE A 578 29.70 4.13 -11.84
N THR A 579 29.98 3.45 -12.95
CA THR A 579 28.95 3.10 -13.94
C THR A 579 28.06 1.97 -13.38
N PRO A 580 26.85 1.76 -13.93
CA PRO A 580 25.97 0.71 -13.44
C PRO A 580 26.56 -0.70 -13.63
N GLU A 581 27.29 -0.96 -14.71
CA GLU A 581 28.00 -2.24 -14.91
C GLU A 581 29.03 -2.47 -13.80
N LYS A 582 29.82 -1.44 -13.47
CA LYS A 582 30.81 -1.52 -12.38
C LYS A 582 30.16 -1.67 -10.99
N ALA A 583 28.91 -1.25 -10.82
CA ALA A 583 28.13 -1.53 -9.62
C ALA A 583 27.66 -2.99 -9.59
N ALA A 584 27.17 -3.51 -10.73
CA ALA A 584 26.79 -4.92 -10.88
C ALA A 584 27.99 -5.86 -10.62
N ASP A 585 29.16 -5.60 -11.20
CA ASP A 585 30.40 -6.37 -10.97
C ASP A 585 30.78 -6.40 -9.47
N LYS A 586 30.59 -5.26 -8.78
CA LYS A 586 30.82 -5.15 -7.32
C LYS A 586 29.81 -5.97 -6.53
N PHE A 587 28.51 -5.88 -6.82
CA PHE A 587 27.49 -6.68 -6.17
C PHE A 587 27.71 -8.19 -6.42
N GLU A 588 28.17 -8.58 -7.61
CA GLU A 588 28.55 -9.97 -7.90
C GLU A 588 29.72 -10.45 -7.03
N SER A 589 30.75 -9.62 -6.84
CA SER A 589 31.92 -9.95 -6.00
C SER A 589 31.58 -10.20 -4.52
N LEU A 590 30.46 -9.65 -4.04
CA LEU A 590 29.98 -9.77 -2.66
C LEU A 590 29.04 -10.98 -2.42
N LEU A 591 28.65 -11.71 -3.48
CA LEU A 591 27.66 -12.80 -3.40
C LEU A 591 28.06 -13.95 -2.47
N LEU A 592 29.35 -14.17 -2.20
CA LEU A 592 29.79 -15.23 -1.29
C LEU A 592 29.45 -14.90 0.16
N ASP A 593 29.85 -13.72 0.63
CA ASP A 593 29.59 -13.25 1.99
C ASP A 593 28.10 -13.00 2.21
N ALA A 594 27.41 -12.44 1.21
CA ALA A 594 25.96 -12.28 1.25
C ALA A 594 25.22 -13.63 1.33
N ARG A 595 25.70 -14.69 0.64
CA ARG A 595 25.10 -16.03 0.76
C ARG A 595 25.28 -16.61 2.17
N LEU A 596 26.46 -16.43 2.78
CA LEU A 596 26.69 -16.80 4.18
C LEU A 596 25.82 -16.00 5.16
N ALA A 597 25.51 -14.74 4.81
CA ALA A 597 24.61 -13.87 5.56
C ALA A 597 23.10 -14.10 5.28
N GLY A 598 22.72 -14.97 4.35
CA GLY A 598 21.31 -15.13 3.93
C GLY A 598 20.75 -13.98 3.06
N ARG A 599 21.63 -13.15 2.49
CA ARG A 599 21.29 -11.93 1.72
C ARG A 599 21.59 -12.00 0.22
N GLU A 600 21.88 -13.17 -0.37
CA GLU A 600 22.18 -13.27 -1.82
C GLU A 600 21.10 -12.60 -2.68
N ALA A 601 19.81 -12.77 -2.34
CA ALA A 601 18.71 -12.11 -3.04
C ALA A 601 18.83 -10.56 -3.08
N MET A 602 19.52 -9.93 -2.11
CA MET A 602 19.83 -8.49 -2.15
C MET A 602 20.65 -8.16 -3.38
N LEU A 603 21.80 -8.80 -3.47
CA LEU A 603 22.84 -8.42 -4.40
C LEU A 603 22.43 -8.77 -5.81
N ARG A 604 21.63 -9.83 -5.99
CA ARG A 604 20.93 -10.14 -7.23
C ARG A 604 19.93 -9.05 -7.64
N LEU A 605 19.14 -8.49 -6.72
CA LEU A 605 18.22 -7.37 -7.03
C LEU A 605 18.93 -6.04 -7.27
N LEU A 606 20.00 -5.73 -6.52
CA LEU A 606 20.83 -4.56 -6.77
C LEU A 606 21.64 -4.68 -8.07
N GLN A 607 22.10 -5.88 -8.40
CA GLN A 607 22.69 -6.23 -9.70
C GLN A 607 21.65 -6.09 -10.82
N ALA A 608 20.39 -6.49 -10.60
CA ALA A 608 19.31 -6.28 -11.56
C ALA A 608 18.95 -4.80 -11.76
N ASP A 609 18.83 -3.99 -10.69
CA ASP A 609 18.66 -2.52 -10.79
C ASP A 609 19.85 -1.85 -11.50
N ALA A 610 21.07 -2.29 -11.22
CA ALA A 610 22.26 -1.82 -11.91
C ALA A 610 22.25 -2.20 -13.41
N TYR A 611 21.83 -3.40 -13.78
CA TYR A 611 21.65 -3.81 -15.18
C TYR A 611 20.46 -3.09 -15.86
N ILE A 612 19.38 -2.78 -15.14
CA ILE A 612 18.28 -1.93 -15.64
C ILE A 612 18.81 -0.54 -16.01
N ARG A 613 19.64 0.08 -15.16
CA ARG A 613 20.28 1.37 -15.43
C ARG A 613 21.29 1.30 -16.59
N ALA A 614 21.92 0.15 -16.80
CA ALA A 614 22.80 -0.12 -17.94
C ALA A 614 22.05 -0.45 -19.25
N ARG A 615 20.71 -0.56 -19.23
CA ARG A 615 19.88 -1.11 -20.33
C ARG A 615 20.26 -2.55 -20.74
N LYS A 616 20.84 -3.31 -19.82
CA LYS A 616 21.26 -4.71 -20.00
C LYS A 616 20.11 -5.65 -19.63
N TRP A 617 19.07 -5.68 -20.46
CA TRP A 617 17.81 -6.35 -20.14
C TRP A 617 17.95 -7.87 -19.92
N SER A 618 18.81 -8.55 -20.68
CA SER A 618 19.17 -9.97 -20.48
C SER A 618 19.78 -10.24 -19.11
N ASP A 619 20.71 -9.37 -18.71
CA ASP A 619 21.51 -9.53 -17.50
C ASP A 619 20.64 -9.21 -16.28
N ALA A 620 19.75 -8.21 -16.39
CA ALA A 620 18.74 -7.87 -15.39
C ALA A 620 17.73 -9.01 -15.14
N LEU A 621 17.19 -9.61 -16.21
CA LEU A 621 16.29 -10.78 -16.09
C LEU A 621 17.02 -11.99 -15.49
N THR A 622 18.27 -12.21 -15.88
CA THR A 622 19.11 -13.29 -15.33
C THR A 622 19.35 -13.10 -13.83
N ALA A 623 19.74 -11.89 -13.41
CA ALA A 623 19.94 -11.55 -12.01
C ALA A 623 18.63 -11.65 -11.19
N LEU A 624 17.50 -11.21 -11.74
CA LEU A 624 16.19 -11.32 -11.09
C LEU A 624 15.72 -12.78 -10.93
N ALA A 625 15.91 -13.62 -11.95
CA ALA A 625 15.64 -15.06 -11.85
C ALA A 625 16.54 -15.76 -10.82
N GLN A 626 17.79 -15.30 -10.69
CA GLN A 626 18.71 -15.77 -9.64
C GLN A 626 18.34 -15.25 -8.25
N ALA A 627 17.78 -14.04 -8.12
CA ALA A 627 17.25 -13.54 -6.85
C ALA A 627 16.12 -14.45 -6.34
N LYS A 628 15.18 -14.79 -7.23
CA LYS A 628 14.00 -15.65 -6.98
C LYS A 628 14.37 -17.04 -6.44
N ALA A 629 15.54 -17.58 -6.79
CA ALA A 629 16.04 -18.86 -6.27
C ALA A 629 16.46 -18.82 -4.78
N TYR A 630 16.67 -17.63 -4.21
CA TYR A 630 17.10 -17.41 -2.83
C TYR A 630 16.21 -16.39 -2.08
N ALA A 631 15.05 -16.03 -2.64
CA ALA A 631 14.19 -14.98 -2.11
C ALA A 631 13.28 -15.52 -0.99
N PRO A 632 13.22 -14.87 0.20
CA PRO A 632 12.16 -15.11 1.16
C PRO A 632 10.78 -14.70 0.62
N LYS A 633 9.73 -15.35 1.12
CA LYS A 633 8.33 -15.23 0.64
C LYS A 633 7.77 -13.80 0.60
N GLY A 634 8.29 -12.87 1.39
CA GLY A 634 7.85 -11.47 1.40
C GLY A 634 8.20 -10.69 0.12
N MET A 635 9.03 -11.24 -0.76
CA MET A 635 9.66 -10.47 -1.85
C MET A 635 8.95 -10.55 -3.22
N ASP A 636 7.91 -11.36 -3.37
CA ASP A 636 7.23 -11.59 -4.66
C ASP A 636 6.67 -10.31 -5.31
N THR A 637 6.22 -9.35 -4.50
CA THR A 637 5.74 -8.04 -4.97
C THR A 637 6.86 -7.18 -5.55
N VAL A 638 8.03 -7.13 -4.88
CA VAL A 638 9.22 -6.42 -5.33
C VAL A 638 9.76 -7.04 -6.61
N MET A 639 9.85 -8.37 -6.67
CA MET A 639 10.30 -9.11 -7.85
C MET A 639 9.34 -8.93 -9.04
N SER A 640 8.03 -8.99 -8.82
CA SER A 640 7.02 -8.76 -9.85
C SER A 640 7.07 -7.34 -10.41
N SER A 641 7.22 -6.32 -9.55
CA SER A 641 7.34 -4.93 -9.97
C SER A 641 8.62 -4.68 -10.76
N MET A 642 9.74 -5.27 -10.35
CA MET A 642 11.01 -5.18 -11.10
C MET A 642 10.93 -5.92 -12.44
N LEU A 643 10.28 -7.09 -12.49
CA LEU A 643 10.06 -7.81 -13.74
C LEU A 643 9.21 -6.99 -14.71
N SER A 644 8.08 -6.44 -14.26
CA SER A 644 7.23 -5.56 -15.06
C SER A 644 8.02 -4.36 -15.60
N GLN A 645 8.84 -3.72 -14.75
CA GLN A 645 9.73 -2.61 -15.16
C GLN A 645 10.72 -3.02 -16.25
N ILE A 646 11.36 -4.21 -16.15
CA ILE A 646 12.28 -4.68 -17.21
C ILE A 646 11.53 -4.92 -18.52
N LEU A 647 10.38 -5.62 -18.48
CA LEU A 647 9.62 -5.95 -19.70
C LEU A 647 9.03 -4.70 -20.37
N LEU A 648 8.58 -3.71 -19.60
CA LEU A 648 8.14 -2.41 -20.13
C LEU A 648 9.31 -1.58 -20.70
N ASN A 649 10.51 -1.69 -20.13
CA ASN A 649 11.70 -1.01 -20.66
C ASN A 649 12.21 -1.66 -21.96
N ILE A 650 12.21 -3.00 -22.07
CA ILE A 650 12.46 -3.69 -23.34
C ILE A 650 11.49 -3.15 -24.40
N ALA A 651 10.18 -3.24 -24.13
CA ALA A 651 9.14 -2.81 -25.07
C ALA A 651 9.25 -1.33 -25.48
N ARG A 652 9.77 -0.46 -24.60
CA ARG A 652 10.04 0.95 -24.87
C ARG A 652 11.27 1.11 -25.76
N ASP A 653 12.36 0.41 -25.47
CA ASP A 653 13.58 0.49 -26.28
C ASP A 653 13.40 -0.15 -27.68
N SER A 654 12.45 -1.08 -27.84
CA SER A 654 11.99 -1.53 -29.16
C SER A 654 11.25 -0.44 -29.96
N THR A 655 10.77 0.65 -29.35
CA THR A 655 10.02 1.68 -30.10
C THR A 655 10.94 2.51 -31.00
N GLY A 656 10.71 2.42 -32.32
CA GLY A 656 11.56 3.06 -33.33
C GLY A 656 12.74 2.21 -33.80
N GLU A 657 12.99 1.04 -33.19
CA GLU A 657 13.88 0.04 -33.80
C GLU A 657 13.24 -0.45 -35.11
N SER A 658 14.07 -0.56 -36.14
CA SER A 658 13.69 -0.98 -37.51
C SER A 658 14.30 -2.34 -37.88
N ASN A 659 15.20 -2.87 -37.05
CA ASN A 659 15.79 -4.19 -37.23
C ASN A 659 14.82 -5.30 -36.77
N HIS A 660 14.20 -5.98 -37.73
CA HIS A 660 13.26 -7.07 -37.48
C HIS A 660 13.82 -8.19 -36.57
N ASP A 661 15.11 -8.52 -36.69
CA ASP A 661 15.74 -9.54 -35.84
C ASP A 661 15.80 -9.11 -34.35
N ALA A 662 15.88 -7.80 -34.07
CA ALA A 662 15.86 -7.24 -32.72
C ALA A 662 14.44 -7.18 -32.16
N LEU A 663 13.48 -6.65 -32.94
CA LEU A 663 12.06 -6.62 -32.56
C LEU A 663 11.53 -8.03 -32.24
N LEU A 664 11.95 -9.05 -33.01
CA LEU A 664 11.59 -10.44 -32.81
C LEU A 664 12.24 -11.04 -31.54
N HIS A 665 13.48 -10.64 -31.22
CA HIS A 665 14.12 -11.02 -29.96
C HIS A 665 13.39 -10.43 -28.75
N ASP A 666 13.10 -9.13 -28.78
CA ASP A 666 12.38 -8.42 -27.72
C ASP A 666 10.98 -9.01 -27.50
N ALA A 667 10.25 -9.30 -28.57
CA ALA A 667 8.94 -9.95 -28.50
C ALA A 667 9.02 -11.36 -27.88
N ALA A 668 10.06 -12.13 -28.20
CA ALA A 668 10.29 -13.44 -27.58
C ALA A 668 10.63 -13.31 -26.08
N MET A 669 11.44 -12.33 -25.69
CA MET A 669 11.80 -12.05 -24.29
C MET A 669 10.58 -11.63 -23.45
N LEU A 670 9.74 -10.73 -23.97
CA LEU A 670 8.45 -10.37 -23.37
C LEU A 670 7.57 -11.60 -23.18
N ARG A 671 7.36 -12.38 -24.24
CA ARG A 671 6.51 -13.58 -24.22
C ARG A 671 6.99 -14.64 -23.24
N ALA A 672 8.30 -14.80 -23.08
CA ALA A 672 8.87 -15.80 -22.16
C ALA A 672 8.56 -15.49 -20.69
N HIS A 673 8.68 -14.23 -20.28
CA HIS A 673 8.58 -13.84 -18.86
C HIS A 673 7.22 -13.26 -18.44
N MET A 674 6.38 -12.81 -19.38
CA MET A 674 5.02 -12.31 -19.10
C MET A 674 4.15 -13.33 -18.34
N ALA A 675 4.42 -14.63 -18.50
CA ALA A 675 3.74 -15.69 -17.75
C ALA A 675 3.98 -15.59 -16.22
N GLU A 676 5.16 -15.12 -15.79
CA GLU A 676 5.55 -15.04 -14.38
C GLU A 676 4.90 -13.88 -13.61
N LEU A 677 4.37 -12.86 -14.30
CA LEU A 677 3.67 -11.76 -13.65
C LEU A 677 2.30 -12.20 -13.10
N PRO A 678 1.87 -11.74 -11.91
CA PRO A 678 0.51 -11.96 -11.41
C PRO A 678 -0.52 -11.22 -12.27
N THR A 679 -1.74 -11.74 -12.33
CA THR A 679 -2.85 -11.10 -13.08
C THR A 679 -3.25 -9.78 -12.42
N GLY A 680 -3.24 -8.69 -13.19
CA GLY A 680 -3.53 -7.32 -12.73
C GLY A 680 -2.93 -6.25 -13.65
N PRO A 681 -3.03 -4.96 -13.30
CA PRO A 681 -2.66 -3.86 -14.19
C PRO A 681 -1.19 -3.89 -14.64
N GLN A 682 -0.24 -4.26 -13.77
CA GLN A 682 1.19 -4.39 -14.16
C GLN A 682 1.43 -5.44 -15.26
N LYS A 683 0.61 -6.49 -15.33
CA LYS A 683 0.63 -7.48 -16.41
C LYS A 683 -0.11 -6.95 -17.64
N ALA A 684 -1.24 -6.28 -17.44
CA ALA A 684 -2.01 -5.63 -18.49
C ALA A 684 -1.17 -4.63 -19.31
N GLU A 685 -0.34 -3.82 -18.65
CA GLU A 685 0.59 -2.89 -19.31
C GLU A 685 1.64 -3.62 -20.16
N VAL A 686 2.22 -4.72 -19.66
CA VAL A 686 3.20 -5.54 -20.41
C VAL A 686 2.54 -6.25 -21.59
N VAL A 687 1.31 -6.75 -21.44
CA VAL A 687 0.53 -7.35 -22.54
C VAL A 687 0.16 -6.30 -23.59
N LEU A 688 -0.24 -5.09 -23.18
CA LEU A 688 -0.53 -3.96 -24.07
C LEU A 688 0.74 -3.49 -24.81
N ALA A 689 1.90 -3.49 -24.16
CA ALA A 689 3.18 -3.17 -24.79
C ALA A 689 3.60 -4.27 -25.79
N TYR A 690 3.44 -5.54 -25.43
CA TYR A 690 3.65 -6.69 -26.33
C TYR A 690 2.76 -6.63 -27.58
N GLY A 691 1.48 -6.29 -27.43
CA GLY A 691 0.57 -6.11 -28.58
C GLY A 691 1.03 -5.00 -29.54
N LYS A 692 1.56 -3.88 -29.02
CA LYS A 692 2.14 -2.80 -29.86
C LYS A 692 3.40 -3.26 -30.59
N LEU A 693 4.26 -4.05 -29.93
CA LEU A 693 5.44 -4.66 -30.55
C LEU A 693 5.03 -5.67 -31.66
N LEU A 694 3.98 -6.46 -31.45
CA LEU A 694 3.43 -7.35 -32.48
C LEU A 694 2.87 -6.60 -33.70
N MET A 695 2.25 -5.43 -33.53
CA MET A 695 1.87 -4.58 -34.68
C MET A 695 3.11 -4.14 -35.49
N SER A 696 4.21 -3.78 -34.84
CA SER A 696 5.47 -3.42 -35.54
C SER A 696 6.17 -4.60 -36.23
N LEU A 697 5.81 -5.83 -35.87
CA LEU A 697 6.28 -7.07 -36.49
C LEU A 697 5.37 -7.58 -37.62
N ASP A 698 4.31 -6.83 -37.98
CA ASP A 698 3.27 -7.23 -38.94
C ASP A 698 2.52 -8.51 -38.52
N LEU A 699 2.19 -8.61 -37.22
CA LEU A 699 1.45 -9.73 -36.62
C LEU A 699 0.10 -9.26 -36.01
N PRO A 700 -0.79 -8.62 -36.80
CA PRO A 700 -1.97 -7.91 -36.29
C PRO A 700 -2.95 -8.82 -35.53
N ASP A 701 -3.20 -10.04 -35.99
CA ASP A 701 -4.16 -10.95 -35.32
C ASP A 701 -3.68 -11.35 -33.91
N GLN A 702 -2.36 -11.50 -33.72
CA GLN A 702 -1.76 -11.76 -32.41
C GLN A 702 -1.77 -10.51 -31.52
N ALA A 703 -1.61 -9.32 -32.12
CA ALA A 703 -1.73 -8.04 -31.42
C ALA A 703 -3.16 -7.79 -30.93
N GLN A 704 -4.16 -8.05 -31.77
CA GLN A 704 -5.57 -7.94 -31.41
C GLN A 704 -5.94 -8.84 -30.22
N GLN A 705 -5.47 -10.10 -30.22
CA GLN A 705 -5.63 -11.01 -29.09
C GLN A 705 -4.97 -10.47 -27.82
N ALA A 706 -3.71 -10.01 -27.90
CA ALA A 706 -3.01 -9.43 -26.76
C ALA A 706 -3.74 -8.20 -26.18
N PHE A 707 -4.21 -7.26 -27.01
CA PHE A 707 -4.99 -6.12 -26.53
C PHE A 707 -6.31 -6.56 -25.88
N SER A 708 -6.99 -7.57 -26.44
CA SER A 708 -8.22 -8.15 -25.87
C SER A 708 -7.96 -8.76 -24.49
N ASP A 709 -6.84 -9.45 -24.30
CA ASP A 709 -6.46 -10.08 -23.02
C ASP A 709 -6.03 -9.05 -21.98
N ALA A 710 -5.46 -7.90 -22.38
CA ALA A 710 -5.07 -6.83 -21.47
C ALA A 710 -6.26 -6.07 -20.88
N ILE A 711 -7.31 -5.78 -21.68
CA ILE A 711 -8.48 -4.99 -21.29
C ILE A 711 -9.14 -5.42 -19.95
N PRO A 712 -9.47 -6.70 -19.70
CA PRO A 712 -10.08 -7.12 -18.44
C PRO A 712 -9.13 -7.11 -17.23
N MET A 713 -7.82 -6.96 -17.43
CA MET A 713 -6.83 -6.89 -16.34
C MET A 713 -6.62 -5.46 -15.80
N PHE A 714 -7.17 -4.44 -16.46
CA PHE A 714 -7.10 -3.04 -16.00
C PHE A 714 -8.22 -2.70 -15.01
N ASP A 715 -7.82 -2.17 -13.86
CA ASP A 715 -8.67 -1.66 -12.79
C ASP A 715 -9.27 -0.28 -13.15
N LYS A 716 -8.42 0.64 -13.62
CA LYS A 716 -8.78 2.04 -13.92
C LYS A 716 -9.50 2.17 -15.28
N PRO A 717 -10.59 2.96 -15.37
CA PRO A 717 -11.29 3.25 -16.62
C PRO A 717 -10.37 3.75 -17.72
N ASP A 718 -9.55 4.77 -17.46
CA ASP A 718 -8.63 5.36 -18.45
C ASP A 718 -7.67 4.32 -19.07
N LEU A 719 -7.08 3.43 -18.26
CA LEU A 719 -6.15 2.41 -18.75
C LEU A 719 -6.89 1.35 -19.58
N ARG A 720 -8.08 0.93 -19.15
CA ARG A 720 -8.97 0.03 -19.89
C ARG A 720 -9.40 0.64 -21.23
N ALA A 721 -9.70 1.93 -21.24
CA ALA A 721 -10.07 2.67 -22.43
C ALA A 721 -8.90 2.86 -23.40
N LEU A 722 -7.69 3.15 -22.91
CA LEU A 722 -6.48 3.22 -23.74
C LEU A 722 -6.13 1.87 -24.38
N ALA A 723 -6.35 0.75 -23.67
CA ALA A 723 -6.23 -0.59 -24.25
C ALA A 723 -7.34 -0.89 -25.29
N GLY A 724 -8.59 -0.48 -25.01
CA GLY A 724 -9.70 -0.54 -25.96
C GLY A 724 -9.46 0.30 -27.23
N ASN A 725 -8.85 1.48 -27.09
CA ASN A 725 -8.45 2.38 -28.18
C ASN A 725 -7.34 1.75 -29.05
N ALA A 726 -6.38 1.05 -28.44
CA ALA A 726 -5.35 0.29 -29.17
C ALA A 726 -5.96 -0.87 -29.97
N LEU A 727 -6.88 -1.63 -29.37
CA LEU A 727 -7.60 -2.71 -30.07
C LEU A 727 -8.50 -2.16 -31.19
N ALA A 728 -9.21 -1.06 -30.97
CA ALA A 728 -10.02 -0.40 -31.99
C ALA A 728 -9.17 0.07 -33.19
N THR A 729 -7.95 0.57 -32.92
CA THR A 729 -6.99 0.94 -33.96
C THR A 729 -6.54 -0.29 -34.76
N ALA A 730 -6.14 -1.37 -34.09
CA ALA A 730 -5.75 -2.62 -34.75
C ALA A 730 -6.90 -3.30 -35.53
N TYR A 731 -8.16 -3.06 -35.17
CA TYR A 731 -9.32 -3.46 -35.99
C TYR A 731 -9.52 -2.54 -37.20
N LEU A 732 -9.38 -1.22 -37.06
CA LEU A 732 -9.47 -0.27 -38.19
C LEU A 732 -8.41 -0.54 -39.25
N ASP A 733 -7.17 -0.77 -38.83
CA ASP A 733 -6.04 -0.99 -39.72
C ASP A 733 -6.21 -2.32 -40.49
N GLN A 734 -6.83 -3.33 -39.87
CA GLN A 734 -7.29 -4.58 -40.49
C GLN A 734 -8.67 -4.49 -41.18
N LYS A 735 -9.21 -3.28 -41.40
CA LYS A 735 -10.49 -3.00 -42.11
C LYS A 735 -11.73 -3.65 -41.47
N GLN A 736 -11.81 -3.64 -40.15
CA GLN A 736 -12.90 -4.21 -39.34
C GLN A 736 -13.63 -3.14 -38.48
N PRO A 737 -14.22 -2.08 -39.08
CA PRO A 737 -14.78 -0.94 -38.34
C PRO A 737 -15.91 -1.33 -37.38
N ALA A 738 -16.69 -2.39 -37.67
CA ALA A 738 -17.74 -2.88 -36.78
C ALA A 738 -17.21 -3.46 -35.45
N LEU A 739 -16.01 -4.06 -35.46
CA LEU A 739 -15.35 -4.54 -34.23
C LEU A 739 -14.69 -3.40 -33.48
N ALA A 740 -14.10 -2.43 -34.19
CA ALA A 740 -13.62 -1.18 -33.61
C ALA A 740 -14.73 -0.40 -32.89
N ALA A 741 -15.90 -0.23 -33.52
CA ALA A 741 -17.08 0.37 -32.89
C ALA A 741 -17.47 -0.35 -31.58
N ASN A 742 -17.56 -1.68 -31.64
CA ASN A 742 -17.98 -2.52 -30.52
C ASN A 742 -17.01 -2.41 -29.33
N ILE A 743 -15.70 -2.49 -29.56
CA ILE A 743 -14.72 -2.44 -28.46
C ILE A 743 -14.62 -1.05 -27.81
N LEU A 744 -14.81 0.03 -28.58
CA LEU A 744 -14.92 1.38 -28.02
C LEU A 744 -16.13 1.47 -27.10
N THR A 745 -17.33 1.02 -27.53
CA THR A 745 -18.51 1.00 -26.66
C THR A 745 -18.38 0.06 -25.46
N ARG A 746 -17.64 -1.06 -25.58
CA ARG A 746 -17.39 -2.01 -24.48
C ARG A 746 -16.37 -1.51 -23.45
N THR A 747 -15.60 -0.48 -23.78
CA THR A 747 -14.56 0.10 -22.88
C THR A 747 -14.86 1.56 -22.57
N ASP A 748 -16.11 1.98 -22.72
CA ASP A 748 -16.61 3.33 -22.40
C ASP A 748 -17.08 3.40 -20.96
N ASP A 749 -16.87 4.54 -20.33
CA ASP A 749 -17.10 4.77 -18.90
C ASP A 749 -17.31 6.28 -18.65
N PRO A 750 -18.33 6.71 -17.88
CA PRO A 750 -18.52 8.13 -17.57
C PRO A 750 -17.36 8.80 -16.80
N ALA A 751 -16.49 8.01 -16.17
CA ALA A 751 -15.35 8.51 -15.38
C ALA A 751 -14.06 8.74 -16.20
N LEU A 752 -14.09 8.60 -17.54
CA LEU A 752 -12.92 8.81 -18.39
C LEU A 752 -12.44 10.26 -18.39
N SER A 753 -11.13 10.46 -18.30
CA SER A 753 -10.52 11.80 -18.38
C SER A 753 -10.68 12.45 -19.77
N ASP A 754 -10.67 13.79 -19.80
CA ASP A 754 -10.93 14.59 -21.00
C ASP A 754 -10.01 14.22 -22.17
N ASP A 755 -8.72 14.00 -21.90
CA ASP A 755 -7.72 13.56 -22.88
C ASP A 755 -8.06 12.19 -23.49
N VAL A 756 -8.52 11.24 -22.67
CA VAL A 756 -8.89 9.88 -23.12
C VAL A 756 -10.20 9.91 -23.92
N ARG A 757 -11.16 10.78 -23.57
CA ARG A 757 -12.38 10.99 -24.37
C ARG A 757 -12.06 11.66 -25.71
N ALA A 758 -11.18 12.67 -25.75
CA ALA A 758 -10.74 13.32 -26.98
C ALA A 758 -10.04 12.33 -27.92
N ALA A 759 -9.04 11.58 -27.42
CA ALA A 759 -8.36 10.54 -28.19
C ALA A 759 -9.31 9.43 -28.68
N ARG A 760 -10.40 9.15 -27.94
CA ARG A 760 -11.46 8.23 -28.36
C ARG A 760 -12.35 8.79 -29.46
N HIS A 761 -12.71 10.07 -29.42
CA HIS A 761 -13.49 10.72 -30.47
C HIS A 761 -12.79 10.64 -31.84
N HIS A 762 -11.46 10.78 -31.88
CA HIS A 762 -10.66 10.60 -33.12
C HIS A 762 -10.87 9.20 -33.73
N ILE A 763 -10.84 8.15 -32.90
CA ILE A 763 -11.01 6.76 -33.35
C ILE A 763 -12.47 6.49 -33.73
N GLN A 764 -13.44 7.04 -32.99
CA GLN A 764 -14.86 6.97 -33.35
C GLN A 764 -15.14 7.68 -34.70
N ALA A 765 -14.47 8.81 -34.97
CA ALA A 765 -14.54 9.48 -36.27
C ALA A 765 -13.91 8.62 -37.38
N ARG A 766 -12.74 7.99 -37.16
CA ARG A 766 -12.17 7.00 -38.10
C ARG A 766 -13.13 5.84 -38.38
N VAL A 767 -13.80 5.31 -37.35
CA VAL A 767 -14.83 4.26 -37.47
C VAL A 767 -16.01 4.72 -38.32
N ALA A 768 -16.51 5.93 -38.10
CA ALA A 768 -17.60 6.50 -38.88
C ALA A 768 -17.19 6.67 -40.37
N LEU A 769 -15.98 7.17 -40.65
CA LEU A 769 -15.47 7.34 -42.01
C LEU A 769 -15.28 6.02 -42.77
N GLU A 770 -14.68 5.01 -42.14
CA GLU A 770 -14.54 3.67 -42.74
C GLU A 770 -15.92 2.98 -42.93
N SER A 771 -16.95 3.45 -42.23
CA SER A 771 -18.36 3.03 -42.40
C SER A 771 -19.15 3.92 -43.38
N GLY A 772 -18.53 4.96 -43.95
CA GLY A 772 -19.17 5.92 -44.87
C GLY A 772 -19.96 7.06 -44.23
N ASP A 773 -20.09 7.11 -42.90
CA ASP A 773 -20.81 8.17 -42.19
C ASP A 773 -19.92 9.40 -41.92
N GLN A 774 -19.75 10.19 -42.97
CA GLN A 774 -19.06 11.48 -42.91
C GLN A 774 -19.76 12.53 -42.04
N THR A 775 -21.05 12.36 -41.73
CA THR A 775 -21.83 13.33 -40.94
C THR A 775 -21.56 13.14 -39.45
N THR A 776 -21.63 11.91 -38.96
CA THR A 776 -21.23 11.57 -37.58
C THR A 776 -19.74 11.83 -37.37
N ALA A 777 -18.88 11.57 -38.36
CA ALA A 777 -17.45 11.91 -38.28
C ALA A 777 -17.22 13.42 -38.04
N LEU A 778 -17.83 14.30 -38.83
CA LEU A 778 -17.73 15.76 -38.61
C LEU A 778 -18.33 16.19 -37.27
N GLY A 779 -19.44 15.58 -36.83
CA GLY A 779 -20.04 15.85 -35.52
C GLY A 779 -19.13 15.51 -34.33
N LEU A 780 -18.32 14.45 -34.44
CA LEU A 780 -17.34 14.05 -33.43
C LEU A 780 -16.08 14.93 -33.42
N LEU A 781 -15.66 15.43 -34.59
CA LEU A 781 -14.44 16.24 -34.76
C LEU A 781 -14.67 17.75 -34.51
N GLY A 782 -15.86 18.28 -34.80
CA GLY A 782 -16.09 19.72 -34.98
C GLY A 782 -15.88 20.63 -33.76
N ALA A 783 -15.76 20.07 -32.55
CA ALA A 783 -15.40 20.81 -31.34
C ALA A 783 -13.88 20.86 -31.07
N ASP A 784 -13.12 19.93 -31.65
CA ASP A 784 -11.69 19.77 -31.40
C ASP A 784 -10.84 20.75 -32.25
N GLN A 785 -9.67 21.09 -31.72
CA GLN A 785 -8.67 21.96 -32.34
C GLN A 785 -7.32 21.24 -32.54
N ALA A 786 -7.20 19.97 -32.14
CA ALA A 786 -6.02 19.15 -32.41
C ALA A 786 -5.79 19.01 -33.93
N ALA A 787 -4.54 19.14 -34.38
CA ALA A 787 -4.18 19.07 -35.80
C ALA A 787 -4.69 17.81 -36.50
N VAL A 788 -4.70 16.65 -35.82
CA VAL A 788 -5.24 15.39 -36.35
C VAL A 788 -6.74 15.51 -36.68
N SER A 789 -7.52 16.18 -35.82
CA SER A 789 -8.96 16.38 -36.04
C SER A 789 -9.23 17.37 -37.16
N LEU A 790 -8.45 18.46 -37.23
CA LEU A 790 -8.54 19.46 -38.30
C LEU A 790 -8.13 18.88 -39.67
N ASP A 791 -7.10 18.04 -39.72
CA ASP A 791 -6.72 17.33 -40.94
C ASP A 791 -7.80 16.33 -41.39
N MET A 792 -8.39 15.59 -40.43
CA MET A 792 -9.49 14.68 -40.72
C MET A 792 -10.75 15.41 -41.21
N SER A 793 -11.14 16.54 -40.59
CA SER A 793 -12.33 17.29 -41.02
C SER A 793 -12.11 18.00 -42.36
N ALA A 794 -10.92 18.55 -42.60
CA ALA A 794 -10.52 19.09 -43.90
C ALA A 794 -10.64 18.03 -45.02
N HIS A 795 -10.08 16.83 -44.81
CA HIS A 795 -10.21 15.73 -45.77
C HIS A 795 -11.69 15.36 -46.04
N ILE A 796 -12.58 15.43 -45.04
CA ILE A 796 -14.02 15.16 -45.26
C ILE A 796 -14.63 16.26 -46.14
N HIS A 797 -14.36 17.53 -45.83
CA HIS A 797 -14.89 18.66 -46.58
C HIS A 797 -14.37 18.71 -48.03
N GLU A 798 -13.08 18.42 -48.25
CA GLU A 798 -12.49 18.24 -49.60
C GLU A 798 -13.21 17.15 -50.41
N ASN A 799 -13.42 15.97 -49.82
CA ASN A 799 -14.11 14.85 -50.48
C ASN A 799 -15.59 15.15 -50.81
N LYS A 800 -16.19 16.17 -50.20
CA LYS A 800 -17.54 16.67 -50.51
C LYS A 800 -17.56 17.87 -51.47
N GLY A 801 -16.41 18.49 -51.76
CA GLY A 801 -16.32 19.77 -52.46
C GLY A 801 -16.71 20.99 -51.60
N GLU A 802 -16.73 20.84 -50.27
CA GLU A 802 -17.05 21.89 -49.30
C GLU A 802 -15.81 22.77 -49.01
N TRP A 803 -15.14 23.25 -50.06
CA TRP A 803 -13.80 23.85 -50.01
C TRP A 803 -13.61 24.95 -48.96
N ALA A 804 -14.62 25.83 -48.79
CA ALA A 804 -14.56 26.90 -47.80
C ALA A 804 -14.47 26.40 -46.34
N ALA A 805 -15.03 25.22 -46.04
CA ALA A 805 -14.91 24.59 -44.72
C ALA A 805 -13.53 23.93 -44.55
N ALA A 806 -13.05 23.21 -45.57
CA ALA A 806 -11.69 22.64 -45.55
C ALA A 806 -10.61 23.72 -45.34
N VAL A 807 -10.74 24.87 -46.00
CA VAL A 807 -9.83 26.02 -45.84
C VAL A 807 -9.86 26.57 -44.41
N ALA A 808 -11.02 26.64 -43.76
CA ALA A 808 -11.14 27.09 -42.37
C ALA A 808 -10.47 26.14 -41.37
N ASP A 809 -10.47 24.83 -41.64
CA ASP A 809 -9.81 23.81 -40.82
C ASP A 809 -8.30 23.83 -41.02
N LEU A 810 -7.85 23.78 -42.28
CA LEU A 810 -6.43 23.79 -42.62
C LEU A 810 -5.75 25.12 -42.24
N ARG A 811 -6.46 26.25 -42.29
CA ARG A 811 -5.93 27.55 -41.82
C ARG A 811 -5.64 27.52 -40.31
N ARG A 812 -6.55 26.99 -39.49
CA ARG A 812 -6.33 26.81 -38.03
C ARG A 812 -5.10 25.94 -37.75
N MET A 813 -4.94 24.85 -38.52
CA MET A 813 -3.76 23.99 -38.42
C MET A 813 -2.47 24.73 -38.85
N ALA A 814 -2.47 25.42 -39.99
CA ALA A 814 -1.31 26.12 -40.52
C ALA A 814 -0.91 27.39 -39.75
N GLU A 815 -1.82 28.06 -39.04
CA GLU A 815 -1.48 29.16 -38.12
C GLU A 815 -0.53 28.69 -37.00
N THR A 816 -0.65 27.42 -36.61
CA THR A 816 0.27 26.70 -35.70
C THR A 816 1.47 26.12 -36.44
N ASP A 817 1.24 25.30 -37.48
CA ASP A 817 2.25 24.40 -38.05
C ASP A 817 3.19 25.05 -39.08
N LEU A 818 2.81 26.17 -39.72
CA LEU A 818 3.68 26.90 -40.66
C LEU A 818 4.49 27.97 -39.91
N PRO A 819 5.78 27.78 -39.59
CA PRO A 819 6.54 28.75 -38.80
C PRO A 819 6.71 30.08 -39.57
N PRO A 820 6.70 31.23 -38.89
CA PRO A 820 6.75 32.55 -39.54
C PRO A 820 8.12 32.87 -40.17
N LYS A 821 9.17 32.12 -39.82
CA LYS A 821 10.54 32.24 -40.34
C LYS A 821 11.18 30.86 -40.42
N GLY A 822 12.32 30.74 -41.10
CA GLY A 822 13.05 29.48 -41.25
C GLY A 822 12.62 28.65 -42.46
N VAL A 823 13.36 27.58 -42.73
CA VAL A 823 13.11 26.62 -43.82
C VAL A 823 11.90 25.76 -43.48
N LEU A 824 11.03 25.50 -44.47
CA LEU A 824 9.84 24.65 -44.30
C LEU A 824 10.20 23.18 -44.51
N THR A 825 9.75 22.30 -43.61
CA THR A 825 9.85 20.84 -43.78
C THR A 825 8.95 20.38 -44.93
N PRO A 826 9.21 19.21 -45.57
CA PRO A 826 8.37 18.72 -46.67
C PRO A 826 6.87 18.64 -46.34
N ALA A 827 6.51 18.30 -45.09
CA ALA A 827 5.13 18.31 -44.61
C ALA A 827 4.53 19.73 -44.56
N GLN A 828 5.29 20.73 -44.08
CA GLN A 828 4.87 22.13 -44.08
C GLN A 828 4.75 22.70 -45.50
N GLN A 829 5.64 22.30 -46.43
CA GLN A 829 5.54 22.67 -47.83
C GLN A 829 4.28 22.05 -48.50
N PHE A 830 3.93 20.81 -48.14
CA PHE A 830 2.72 20.16 -48.61
C PHE A 830 1.45 20.82 -48.05
N LEU A 831 1.41 21.12 -46.74
CA LEU A 831 0.30 21.85 -46.11
C LEU A 831 0.09 23.22 -46.75
N ALA A 832 1.17 23.96 -47.02
CA ALA A 832 1.13 25.21 -47.76
C ALA A 832 0.54 25.07 -49.17
N LEU A 833 0.90 24.01 -49.91
CA LEU A 833 0.34 23.75 -51.24
C LEU A 833 -1.15 23.38 -51.18
N ARG A 834 -1.56 22.54 -50.23
CA ARG A 834 -2.95 22.11 -50.04
C ARG A 834 -3.87 23.30 -49.77
N ILE A 835 -3.51 24.14 -48.79
CA ILE A 835 -4.29 25.36 -48.49
C ILE A 835 -4.36 26.29 -49.70
N ALA A 836 -3.28 26.46 -50.47
CA ALA A 836 -3.31 27.27 -51.69
C ALA A 836 -4.25 26.68 -52.77
N SER A 837 -4.32 25.35 -52.88
CA SER A 837 -5.26 24.65 -53.77
C SER A 837 -6.70 24.90 -53.33
N ASP A 838 -7.01 24.64 -52.07
CA ASP A 838 -8.39 24.62 -51.59
C ASP A 838 -8.94 26.05 -51.40
N ALA A 839 -8.09 27.02 -51.03
CA ALA A 839 -8.45 28.43 -51.04
C ALA A 839 -8.67 28.95 -52.47
N SER A 840 -7.90 28.47 -53.46
CA SER A 840 -8.15 28.78 -54.87
C SER A 840 -9.44 28.15 -55.41
N GLN A 841 -9.87 27.00 -54.87
CA GLN A 841 -11.16 26.37 -55.23
C GLN A 841 -12.35 27.02 -54.51
N ALA A 842 -12.16 27.47 -53.26
CA ALA A 842 -13.15 28.22 -52.49
C ALA A 842 -13.33 29.68 -52.95
N GLY A 843 -12.34 30.24 -53.67
CA GLY A 843 -12.26 31.67 -53.96
C GLY A 843 -11.81 32.52 -52.78
N ASP A 844 -11.17 31.93 -51.77
CA ASP A 844 -10.73 32.62 -50.55
C ASP A 844 -9.42 33.40 -50.80
N LYS A 845 -9.62 34.62 -51.29
CA LYS A 845 -8.60 35.65 -51.51
C LYS A 845 -7.90 36.10 -50.23
N GLU A 846 -8.57 36.01 -49.06
CA GLU A 846 -7.96 36.41 -47.79
C GLU A 846 -6.94 35.37 -47.36
N THR A 847 -7.30 34.08 -47.35
CA THR A 847 -6.38 33.01 -46.98
C THR A 847 -5.23 32.87 -47.99
N LEU A 848 -5.47 33.05 -49.29
CA LEU A 848 -4.38 33.15 -50.28
C LEU A 848 -3.42 34.32 -50.00
N SER A 849 -3.95 35.50 -49.65
CA SER A 849 -3.14 36.67 -49.29
C SER A 849 -2.36 36.48 -47.97
N TRP A 850 -2.99 35.86 -46.97
CA TRP A 850 -2.38 35.49 -45.70
C TRP A 850 -1.25 34.49 -45.91
N LEU A 851 -1.46 33.47 -46.73
CA LEU A 851 -0.50 32.41 -47.01
C LEU A 851 0.71 32.92 -47.79
N LEU A 852 0.49 33.80 -48.78
CA LEU A 852 1.54 34.59 -49.44
C LEU A 852 2.38 35.39 -48.43
N ALA A 853 1.73 36.10 -47.50
CA ALA A 853 2.42 36.90 -46.49
C ALA A 853 3.15 36.04 -45.45
N ARG A 854 2.59 34.88 -45.07
CA ARG A 854 3.16 33.94 -44.10
C ARG A 854 4.38 33.22 -44.67
N ILE A 855 4.36 32.83 -45.95
CA ILE A 855 5.48 32.13 -46.61
C ILE A 855 6.53 33.13 -47.09
N GLY A 856 6.11 34.25 -47.67
CA GLY A 856 7.00 35.29 -48.19
C GLY A 856 7.91 34.79 -49.31
N SER A 857 9.13 35.32 -49.40
CA SER A 857 10.12 34.92 -50.42
C SER A 857 10.86 33.61 -50.07
N ARG A 858 10.22 32.66 -49.37
CA ARG A 858 10.84 31.37 -49.03
C ARG A 858 10.75 30.41 -50.20
N SER A 859 11.83 29.67 -50.44
CA SER A 859 11.84 28.61 -51.46
C SER A 859 10.94 27.46 -51.02
N LEU A 860 10.09 27.02 -51.95
CA LEU A 860 9.33 25.77 -51.91
C LEU A 860 9.93 24.86 -52.99
N ASP A 861 10.07 23.56 -52.70
CA ASP A 861 10.87 22.66 -53.53
C ASP A 861 10.13 22.21 -54.82
N GLY A 862 10.91 21.97 -55.88
CA GLY A 862 10.52 21.20 -57.07
C GLY A 862 9.26 21.69 -57.81
N ASP A 863 8.22 20.85 -57.83
CA ASP A 863 6.90 21.16 -58.40
C ASP A 863 6.02 21.93 -57.41
N THR A 864 6.14 21.65 -56.10
CA THR A 864 5.36 22.30 -55.02
C THR A 864 5.44 23.82 -55.11
N GLY A 865 6.64 24.38 -55.26
CA GLY A 865 6.83 25.83 -55.41
C GLY A 865 6.28 26.40 -56.71
N ARG A 866 6.27 25.63 -57.80
CA ARG A 866 5.72 26.07 -59.10
C ARG A 866 4.19 26.08 -59.07
N VAL A 867 3.55 25.05 -58.53
CA VAL A 867 2.08 24.99 -58.40
C VAL A 867 1.58 26.01 -57.39
N PHE A 868 2.24 26.15 -56.23
CA PHE A 868 1.92 27.20 -55.25
C PHE A 868 2.01 28.60 -55.87
N GLY A 869 3.05 28.89 -56.64
CA GLY A 869 3.20 30.15 -57.35
C GLY A 869 2.08 30.42 -58.35
N LEU A 870 1.60 29.41 -59.08
CA LEU A 870 0.47 29.55 -60.02
C LEU A 870 -0.86 29.83 -59.31
N LEU A 871 -1.15 29.11 -58.22
CA LEU A 871 -2.37 29.29 -57.42
C LEU A 871 -2.43 30.67 -56.76
N THR A 872 -1.29 31.22 -56.33
CA THR A 872 -1.20 32.53 -55.67
C THR A 872 -0.94 33.71 -56.62
N ALA A 873 -0.61 33.47 -57.89
CA ALA A 873 -0.37 34.51 -58.88
C ALA A 873 -1.63 35.33 -59.24
N GLN A 874 -2.82 34.72 -59.19
CA GLN A 874 -4.07 35.43 -59.51
C GLN A 874 -4.32 36.62 -58.57
N GLU A 875 -3.98 36.48 -57.28
CA GLU A 875 -4.09 37.56 -56.30
C GLU A 875 -2.95 38.59 -56.42
N SER A 876 -1.80 38.15 -56.93
CA SER A 876 -0.65 39.02 -57.16
C SER A 876 -0.87 39.97 -58.34
N ALA A 877 -1.60 39.53 -59.38
CA ALA A 877 -1.98 40.36 -60.52
C ALA A 877 -3.01 41.46 -60.14
N ALA A 878 -3.99 41.11 -59.30
CA ALA A 878 -5.05 42.04 -58.86
C ALA A 878 -4.55 43.22 -57.99
N LYS A 879 -3.26 43.24 -57.63
CA LYS A 879 -2.60 44.29 -56.84
C LYS A 879 -1.73 45.25 -57.67
N VAL A 880 -1.79 45.15 -59.00
CA VAL A 880 -0.90 45.87 -59.94
C VAL A 880 -1.66 46.81 -60.89
N GLU A 881 -2.99 46.71 -60.98
CA GLU A 881 -3.82 47.75 -61.63
C GLU A 881 -4.11 48.91 -60.62
N PRO A 882 -3.96 50.19 -61.02
CA PRO A 882 -4.05 51.35 -60.13
C PRO A 882 -5.46 51.98 -60.01
#